data_AF-A0A5N6Z3F2-F1
#
_entry.id   AF-A0A5N6Z3F2-F1
#
_cell.length_a   1.000
_cell.length_b   1.000
_cell.length_c   1.000
_cell.angle_alpha   90.00
_cell.angle_beta   90.00
_cell.angle_gamma   90.00
#
_symmetry.space_group_name_H-M   'P 1'
#
loop_
_entity.id
_entity.type
_entity.pdbx_description
1 polymer ?
#
loop_
_entity_poly.entity_id
_entity_poly.type
_entity_poly.pdbx_seq_one_letter_code
_entity_poly.pdbx_strand_id
1 'polypeptide(L)'
;MAQSAGNLVDQIAQLNAARNLVLGDAAFYPQIVNGVLPIIGARSRVELRRWGAEFLTETFSSPALASAQKEQLAATALQTLRETLELPEKDTMTLRYIVEAAASLYPLVFRHIINHPEDSAAWENMTAIKDDILRRWDTSPFPVKLCCIKFVQRVVQVQTHGLTDPRRPEQNETSLAIVPKNHSLLSLPHLEAEASGLLDRLLSVFQEDASDPLLVNATLNSLAILIRTRQSIGNKIINAILSFVPARQARTPVTPAVRVGVKSMERTARALMINIMKRNPSHPLASKMQQHIERLMQSRLETVDDSSKKRGLPTEPTDGLDNTKRAKLDAESPPLIKIPPLPQGPISYAQLFTLTEDTGLSSFDVRQLPVDLLVKIVVPVLARVDQSAMQQSVDAVRMRYHTLQKQQAAQPRPPAAAEEEDDDYEPEYQPMDVAEPPTAQEDALSAGPADLQPDLVSLGPFVLPQPPPLTEGEATEIGRSAVGRVFDMLVSSGVAPNTGKGKSQQNLGFSRLAGSTFDRDAWVTLLTRLATRAPAGLEVDSKTDQDSSKRPPISDSIRETLYRYILEDFRGRVNVGIMWLNEEWYNDRVQMKFTASQRAAEDEESSVPLHYDQWSLRLLDGFLPYLDSRDTKIFIRFLSEIPEVTIPITKRVASLAKDPERVNLCVQSLLYLIMFRPPAREMCINAIEDVYQTYEESRPAASKVLARWRPQSAAIQPQPDQQTLVTRTVGSENSAPLANGA
;
A
#
# COMPACT_ATOMS: atom_id res chain seq x y z
N MET A 1 -19.54 -2.21 48.22
CA MET A 1 -18.83 -1.08 48.85
C MET A 1 -18.00 -0.38 47.78
N ALA A 2 -18.45 0.80 47.33
CA ALA A 2 -17.81 1.58 46.28
C ALA A 2 -16.63 2.37 46.88
N GLN A 3 -15.42 1.84 46.80
CA GLN A 3 -14.21 2.61 47.05
C GLN A 3 -14.00 3.57 45.87
N SER A 4 -14.14 4.87 46.12
CA SER A 4 -14.20 5.97 45.15
C SER A 4 -13.17 5.87 44.03
N ALA A 5 -13.62 6.08 42.78
CA ALA A 5 -12.79 6.11 41.58
C ALA A 5 -11.58 7.08 41.67
N GLY A 6 -11.67 8.16 42.45
CA GLY A 6 -10.57 9.11 42.65
C GLY A 6 -9.28 8.49 43.22
N ASN A 7 -9.41 7.52 44.14
CA ASN A 7 -8.24 6.88 44.76
C ASN A 7 -7.47 6.00 43.75
N LEU A 8 -8.14 5.43 42.75
CA LEU A 8 -7.46 4.62 41.73
C LEU A 8 -6.62 5.49 40.78
N VAL A 9 -7.14 6.65 40.40
CA VAL A 9 -6.42 7.60 39.53
C VAL A 9 -5.14 8.08 40.22
N ASP A 10 -5.24 8.45 41.50
CA ASP A 10 -4.08 8.87 42.30
C ASP A 10 -3.05 7.75 42.47
N GLN A 11 -3.50 6.51 42.71
CA GLN A 11 -2.62 5.34 42.81
C GLN A 11 -1.88 5.08 41.48
N ILE A 12 -2.59 5.12 40.35
CA ILE A 12 -1.97 4.94 39.03
C ILE A 12 -0.98 6.08 38.74
N ALA A 13 -1.29 7.32 39.12
CA ALA A 13 -0.38 8.46 38.97
C ALA A 13 0.91 8.26 39.80
N GLN A 14 0.79 7.79 41.03
CA GLN A 14 1.95 7.45 41.89
C GLN A 14 2.78 6.30 41.30
N LEU A 15 2.13 5.26 40.79
CA LEU A 15 2.81 4.14 40.12
C LEU A 15 3.54 4.63 38.86
N ASN A 16 2.93 5.49 38.05
CA ASN A 16 3.58 6.09 36.88
C ASN A 16 4.81 6.95 37.27
N ALA A 17 4.74 7.71 38.36
CA ALA A 17 5.89 8.43 38.88
C ALA A 17 7.03 7.48 39.29
N ALA A 18 6.70 6.37 39.94
CA ALA A 18 7.67 5.32 40.29
C ALA A 18 8.30 4.65 39.04
N ARG A 19 7.51 4.42 37.98
CA ARG A 19 8.01 3.92 36.68
C ARG A 19 8.96 4.92 36.01
N ASN A 20 8.63 6.21 36.03
CA ASN A 20 9.52 7.24 35.47
C ASN A 20 10.86 7.32 36.22
N LEU A 21 10.86 7.11 37.54
CA LEU A 21 12.08 7.10 38.35
C LEU A 21 13.04 5.98 37.90
N VAL A 22 12.53 4.76 37.72
CA VAL A 22 13.39 3.63 37.30
C VAL A 22 13.83 3.70 35.85
N LEU A 23 13.07 4.40 34.99
CA LEU A 23 13.47 4.70 33.62
C LEU A 23 14.58 5.76 33.57
N GLY A 24 14.60 6.70 34.52
CA GLY A 24 15.68 7.68 34.67
C GLY A 24 16.96 7.07 35.24
N ASP A 25 16.84 6.22 36.25
CA ASP A 25 17.98 5.50 36.85
C ASP A 25 17.60 4.05 37.22
N ALA A 26 18.28 3.10 36.56
CA ALA A 26 18.05 1.67 36.75
C ALA A 26 18.44 1.17 38.16
N ALA A 27 19.21 1.95 38.94
CA ALA A 27 19.54 1.59 40.32
C ALA A 27 18.30 1.48 41.23
N PHE A 28 17.20 2.17 40.89
CA PHE A 28 15.98 2.17 41.69
C PHE A 28 15.09 0.94 41.45
N TYR A 29 15.31 0.15 40.39
CA TYR A 29 14.45 -1.00 40.08
C TYR A 29 14.25 -1.97 41.27
N PRO A 30 15.29 -2.41 42.00
CA PRO A 30 15.08 -3.34 43.10
C PRO A 30 14.19 -2.81 44.22
N GLN A 31 14.32 -1.52 44.56
CA GLN A 31 13.49 -0.91 45.60
C GLN A 31 12.05 -0.74 45.12
N ILE A 32 11.87 -0.20 43.91
CA ILE A 32 10.53 0.10 43.37
C ILE A 32 9.75 -1.19 43.08
N VAL A 33 10.38 -2.21 42.49
CA VAL A 33 9.73 -3.50 42.24
C VAL A 33 9.21 -4.09 43.55
N ASN A 34 10.06 -4.20 44.57
CA ASN A 34 9.64 -4.75 45.87
C ASN A 34 8.54 -3.90 46.55
N GLY A 35 8.58 -2.58 46.40
CA GLY A 35 7.54 -1.69 46.95
C GLY A 35 6.20 -1.81 46.23
N VAL A 36 6.20 -2.10 44.93
CA VAL A 36 5.00 -2.13 44.10
C VAL A 36 4.31 -3.49 44.08
N LEU A 37 5.06 -4.61 44.19
CA LEU A 37 4.49 -5.97 44.16
C LEU A 37 3.26 -6.18 45.07
N PRO A 38 3.22 -5.69 46.33
CA PRO A 38 2.03 -5.81 47.19
C PRO A 38 0.79 -5.07 46.67
N ILE A 39 0.98 -4.02 45.87
CA ILE A 39 -0.08 -3.15 45.33
C ILE A 39 -0.70 -3.76 44.08
N ILE A 40 0.11 -4.44 43.26
CA ILE A 40 -0.28 -4.97 41.93
C ILE A 40 -0.65 -6.46 41.94
N GLY A 41 -0.75 -7.08 43.12
CA GLY A 41 -0.99 -8.52 43.27
C GLY A 41 -2.38 -8.97 42.81
N ALA A 42 -2.64 -10.28 42.89
CA ALA A 42 -3.86 -10.91 42.38
C ALA A 42 -5.17 -10.35 42.95
N ARG A 43 -5.14 -9.81 44.18
CA ARG A 43 -6.29 -9.20 44.87
C ARG A 43 -6.55 -7.74 44.46
N SER A 44 -5.70 -7.15 43.64
CA SER A 44 -5.82 -5.76 43.21
C SER A 44 -6.81 -5.60 42.05
N ARG A 45 -7.24 -4.36 41.81
CA ARG A 45 -8.15 -4.03 40.70
C ARG A 45 -7.50 -4.35 39.36
N VAL A 46 -8.32 -4.58 38.32
CA VAL A 46 -7.84 -4.98 36.99
C VAL A 46 -6.84 -3.97 36.43
N GLU A 47 -7.06 -2.67 36.66
CA GLU A 47 -6.19 -1.59 36.19
C GLU A 47 -4.79 -1.66 36.82
N LEU A 48 -4.71 -1.96 38.13
CA LEU A 48 -3.44 -2.13 38.84
C LEU A 48 -2.73 -3.41 38.43
N ARG A 49 -3.48 -4.50 38.19
CA ARG A 49 -2.93 -5.75 37.65
C ARG A 49 -2.36 -5.57 36.25
N ARG A 50 -3.07 -4.85 35.36
CA ARG A 50 -2.59 -4.52 34.01
C ARG A 50 -1.30 -3.71 34.06
N TRP A 51 -1.31 -2.63 34.86
CA TRP A 51 -0.14 -1.77 35.05
C TRP A 51 1.04 -2.57 35.61
N GLY A 52 0.79 -3.41 36.61
CA GLY A 52 1.81 -4.23 37.24
C GLY A 52 2.42 -5.26 36.31
N ALA A 53 1.60 -5.99 35.56
CA ALA A 53 2.09 -6.96 34.58
C ALA A 53 2.91 -6.29 33.47
N GLU A 54 2.48 -5.11 33.00
CA GLU A 54 3.25 -4.29 32.06
C GLU A 54 4.60 -3.86 32.65
N PHE A 55 4.58 -3.28 33.85
CA PHE A 55 5.79 -2.82 34.55
C PHE A 55 6.80 -3.93 34.80
N LEU A 56 6.35 -5.13 35.20
CA LEU A 56 7.21 -6.29 35.38
C LEU A 56 7.79 -6.75 34.04
N THR A 57 6.98 -6.77 32.98
CA THR A 57 7.47 -7.08 31.62
C THR A 57 8.60 -6.14 31.20
N GLU A 58 8.42 -4.84 31.39
CA GLU A 58 9.45 -3.83 31.07
C GLU A 58 10.71 -4.00 31.93
N THR A 59 10.54 -4.22 33.23
CA THR A 59 11.64 -4.43 34.16
C THR A 59 12.54 -5.59 33.73
N PHE A 60 11.95 -6.76 33.43
CA PHE A 60 12.73 -7.94 33.07
C PHE A 60 13.23 -7.93 31.63
N SER A 61 12.61 -7.16 30.73
CA SER A 61 13.10 -6.95 29.36
C SER A 61 14.13 -5.82 29.22
N SER A 62 14.20 -4.90 30.19
CA SER A 62 15.10 -3.73 30.14
C SER A 62 16.58 -4.11 30.07
N PRO A 63 17.36 -3.63 29.09
CA PRO A 63 18.80 -3.89 29.03
C PRO A 63 19.60 -3.08 30.07
N ALA A 64 19.00 -2.04 30.67
CA ALA A 64 19.67 -1.19 31.65
C ALA A 64 19.84 -1.86 33.02
N LEU A 65 18.95 -2.80 33.37
CA LEU A 65 19.01 -3.54 34.62
C LEU A 65 19.94 -4.77 34.48
N ALA A 66 20.92 -4.89 35.37
CA ALA A 66 21.90 -5.96 35.34
C ALA A 66 21.26 -7.35 35.59
N SER A 67 21.80 -8.40 34.95
CA SER A 67 21.26 -9.76 35.06
C SER A 67 21.19 -10.26 36.51
N ALA A 68 22.21 -9.98 37.32
CA ALA A 68 22.24 -10.38 38.73
C ALA A 68 21.10 -9.75 39.54
N GLN A 69 20.78 -8.48 39.30
CA GLN A 69 19.66 -7.81 39.96
C GLN A 69 18.31 -8.37 39.49
N LYS A 70 18.19 -8.73 38.20
CA LYS A 70 16.99 -9.41 37.69
C LYS A 70 16.79 -10.78 38.33
N GLU A 71 17.86 -11.56 38.51
CA GLU A 71 17.81 -12.86 39.17
C GLU A 71 17.29 -12.72 40.61
N GLN A 72 17.73 -11.72 41.36
CA GLN A 72 17.25 -11.44 42.72
C GLN A 72 15.75 -11.10 42.79
N LEU A 73 15.22 -10.38 41.79
CA LEU A 73 13.81 -9.97 41.75
C LEU A 73 12.89 -11.04 41.13
N ALA A 74 13.45 -12.04 40.45
CA ALA A 74 12.68 -13.00 39.67
C ALA A 74 11.73 -13.84 40.51
N ALA A 75 12.16 -14.33 41.68
CA ALA A 75 11.36 -15.21 42.53
C ALA A 75 10.06 -14.53 43.03
N THR A 76 10.17 -13.30 43.54
CA THR A 76 9.02 -12.53 44.06
C THR A 76 8.07 -12.11 42.94
N ALA A 77 8.62 -11.70 41.80
CA ALA A 77 7.81 -11.36 40.63
C ALA A 77 7.08 -12.61 40.09
N LEU A 78 7.73 -13.77 40.05
CA LEU A 78 7.13 -15.02 39.61
C LEU A 78 5.89 -15.39 40.40
N GLN A 79 5.97 -15.31 41.72
CA GLN A 79 4.84 -15.62 42.59
C GLN A 79 3.64 -14.71 42.25
N THR A 80 3.88 -13.41 42.13
CA THR A 80 2.84 -12.42 41.82
C THR A 80 2.19 -12.67 40.46
N LEU A 81 3.00 -13.00 39.43
CA LEU A 81 2.51 -13.33 38.10
C LEU A 81 1.70 -14.63 38.09
N ARG A 82 2.14 -15.66 38.82
CA ARG A 82 1.43 -16.93 38.96
C ARG A 82 0.06 -16.73 39.61
N GLU A 83 0.01 -16.07 40.75
CA GLU A 83 -1.23 -15.80 41.47
C GLU A 83 -2.22 -15.03 40.58
N THR A 84 -1.73 -14.11 39.75
CA THR A 84 -2.56 -13.35 38.81
C THR A 84 -3.06 -14.20 37.64
N LEU A 85 -2.24 -15.13 37.16
CA LEU A 85 -2.57 -16.04 36.05
C LEU A 85 -3.63 -17.10 36.44
N GLU A 86 -3.62 -17.53 37.70
CA GLU A 86 -4.56 -18.51 38.26
C GLU A 86 -5.97 -17.94 38.52
N LEU A 87 -6.17 -16.62 38.40
CA LEU A 87 -7.47 -15.99 38.59
C LEU A 87 -8.51 -16.45 37.55
N PRO A 88 -9.79 -16.56 37.95
CA PRO A 88 -10.87 -16.96 37.04
C PRO A 88 -11.18 -15.87 35.99
N GLU A 89 -10.95 -14.61 36.34
CA GLU A 89 -11.11 -13.46 35.44
C GLU A 89 -9.97 -13.40 34.42
N LYS A 90 -10.32 -13.39 33.12
CA LYS A 90 -9.37 -13.48 32.02
C LYS A 90 -9.26 -12.15 31.28
N ASP A 91 -8.59 -11.18 31.90
CA ASP A 91 -8.24 -9.96 31.18
C ASP A 91 -7.15 -10.24 30.12
N THR A 92 -7.44 -9.88 28.86
CA THR A 92 -6.56 -10.21 27.73
C THR A 92 -5.24 -9.43 27.79
N MET A 93 -5.26 -8.18 28.25
CA MET A 93 -4.05 -7.35 28.34
C MET A 93 -3.12 -7.86 29.43
N THR A 94 -3.67 -8.14 30.62
CA THR A 94 -2.91 -8.72 31.73
C THR A 94 -2.27 -10.05 31.32
N LEU A 95 -3.03 -10.95 30.68
CA LEU A 95 -2.51 -12.23 30.19
C LEU A 95 -1.38 -12.04 29.18
N ARG A 96 -1.52 -11.12 28.23
CA ARG A 96 -0.48 -10.79 27.26
C ARG A 96 0.82 -10.40 27.95
N TYR A 97 0.77 -9.46 28.88
CA TYR A 97 1.96 -9.00 29.61
C TYR A 97 2.56 -10.11 30.48
N ILE A 98 1.74 -10.93 31.16
CA ILE A 98 2.26 -12.08 31.93
C ILE A 98 3.08 -13.03 31.04
N VAL A 99 2.60 -13.32 29.81
CA VAL A 99 3.33 -14.19 28.87
C VAL A 99 4.64 -13.54 28.41
N GLU A 100 4.65 -12.23 28.15
CA GLU A 100 5.86 -11.47 27.79
C GLU A 100 6.90 -11.44 28.93
N ALA A 101 6.45 -11.19 30.17
CA ALA A 101 7.27 -11.28 31.38
C ALA A 101 7.85 -12.68 31.57
N ALA A 102 7.02 -13.73 31.43
CA ALA A 102 7.45 -15.12 31.54
C ALA A 102 8.55 -15.48 30.53
N ALA A 103 8.48 -14.93 29.29
CA ALA A 103 9.51 -15.15 28.27
C ALA A 103 10.89 -14.56 28.64
N SER A 104 10.89 -13.47 29.42
CA SER A 104 12.10 -12.83 29.94
C SER A 104 12.61 -13.51 31.21
N LEU A 105 11.70 -13.98 32.08
CA LEU A 105 12.00 -14.63 33.35
C LEU A 105 12.50 -16.07 33.18
N TYR A 106 11.95 -16.84 32.23
CA TYR A 106 12.34 -18.24 32.00
C TYR A 106 13.85 -18.50 31.97
N PRO A 107 14.67 -17.82 31.14
CA PRO A 107 16.13 -17.99 31.11
C PRO A 107 16.84 -17.59 32.41
N LEU A 108 16.31 -16.61 33.16
CA LEU A 108 16.91 -16.13 34.41
C LEU A 108 16.68 -17.16 35.51
N VAL A 109 15.44 -17.62 35.64
CA VAL A 109 15.03 -18.62 36.63
C VAL A 109 15.71 -19.96 36.33
N PHE A 110 15.79 -20.36 35.06
CA PHE A 110 16.51 -21.57 34.67
C PHE A 110 17.99 -21.50 35.07
N ARG A 111 18.66 -20.35 34.87
CA ARG A 111 20.06 -20.16 35.30
C ARG A 111 20.20 -20.15 36.82
N HIS A 112 19.29 -19.50 37.53
CA HIS A 112 19.27 -19.47 38.99
C HIS A 112 19.17 -20.89 39.58
N ILE A 113 18.26 -21.72 39.06
CA ILE A 113 18.06 -23.09 39.54
C ILE A 113 19.27 -23.99 39.28
N ILE A 114 20.03 -23.78 38.19
CA ILE A 114 21.29 -24.49 37.95
C ILE A 114 22.30 -24.24 39.09
N ASN A 115 22.34 -23.01 39.59
CA ASN A 115 23.28 -22.58 40.62
C ASN A 115 22.76 -22.84 42.05
N HIS A 116 21.44 -22.80 42.24
CA HIS A 116 20.73 -22.91 43.52
C HIS A 116 19.62 -23.99 43.42
N PRO A 117 19.99 -25.28 43.33
CA PRO A 117 19.03 -26.38 43.18
C PRO A 117 18.13 -26.59 44.41
N GLU A 118 18.41 -25.94 45.54
CA GLU A 118 17.60 -25.93 46.76
C GLU A 118 16.32 -25.09 46.63
N ASP A 119 16.26 -24.13 45.71
CA ASP A 119 15.11 -23.24 45.52
C ASP A 119 14.05 -23.88 44.62
N SER A 120 13.50 -25.02 45.06
CA SER A 120 12.51 -25.77 44.28
C SER A 120 11.23 -24.98 44.00
N ALA A 121 10.86 -24.07 44.92
CA ALA A 121 9.65 -23.25 44.80
C ALA A 121 9.70 -22.31 43.58
N ALA A 122 10.84 -21.70 43.27
CA ALA A 122 10.98 -20.85 42.10
C ALA A 122 10.82 -21.64 40.78
N TRP A 123 11.36 -22.87 40.73
CA TRP A 123 11.21 -23.75 39.57
C TRP A 123 9.78 -24.27 39.40
N GLU A 124 9.12 -24.63 40.50
CA GLU A 124 7.71 -25.05 40.52
C GLU A 124 6.80 -23.92 40.02
N ASN A 125 7.01 -22.68 40.48
CA ASN A 125 6.26 -21.51 40.02
C ASN A 125 6.45 -21.28 38.51
N MET A 126 7.68 -21.34 38.01
CA MET A 126 7.96 -21.18 36.58
C MET A 126 7.34 -22.31 35.74
N THR A 127 7.39 -23.55 36.22
CA THR A 127 6.78 -24.70 35.55
C THR A 127 5.26 -24.57 35.50
N ALA A 128 4.62 -24.16 36.59
CA ALA A 128 3.17 -23.92 36.64
C ALA A 128 2.73 -22.83 35.64
N ILE A 129 3.48 -21.71 35.57
CA ILE A 129 3.21 -20.64 34.59
C ILE A 129 3.38 -21.18 33.16
N LYS A 130 4.47 -21.89 32.88
CA LYS A 130 4.74 -22.49 31.56
C LYS A 130 3.58 -23.40 31.14
N ASP A 131 3.16 -24.32 32.01
CA ASP A 131 2.10 -25.28 31.71
C ASP A 131 0.75 -24.60 31.47
N ASP A 132 0.42 -23.55 32.24
CA ASP A 132 -0.82 -22.80 32.04
C ASP A 132 -0.80 -22.00 30.71
N ILE A 133 0.32 -21.33 30.38
CA ILE A 133 0.49 -20.65 29.08
C ILE A 133 0.35 -21.64 27.92
N LEU A 134 1.01 -22.80 27.99
CA LEU A 134 0.98 -23.82 26.94
C LEU A 134 -0.41 -24.44 26.76
N ARG A 135 -1.15 -24.63 27.87
CA ARG A 135 -2.54 -25.13 27.86
C ARG A 135 -3.51 -24.11 27.25
N ARG A 136 -3.29 -22.82 27.50
CA ARG A 136 -4.18 -21.75 27.01
C ARG A 136 -3.85 -21.28 25.59
N TRP A 137 -2.69 -21.63 25.05
CA TRP A 137 -2.21 -21.09 23.78
C TRP A 137 -3.26 -21.18 22.64
N ASP A 138 -3.87 -22.34 22.39
CA ASP A 138 -4.80 -22.49 21.27
C ASP A 138 -6.15 -21.77 21.48
N THR A 139 -6.58 -21.64 22.74
CA THR A 139 -7.86 -21.03 23.12
C THR A 139 -7.76 -19.53 23.39
N SER A 140 -6.54 -18.99 23.45
CA SER A 140 -6.30 -17.57 23.77
C SER A 140 -6.64 -16.63 22.61
N PRO A 141 -6.97 -15.35 22.91
CA PRO A 141 -7.12 -14.31 21.90
C PRO A 141 -5.86 -14.12 21.06
N PHE A 142 -6.05 -13.54 19.88
CA PHE A 142 -5.00 -13.33 18.89
C PHE A 142 -3.73 -12.63 19.43
N PRO A 143 -3.81 -11.53 20.20
CA PRO A 143 -2.61 -10.87 20.74
C PRO A 143 -1.80 -11.74 21.70
N VAL A 144 -2.48 -12.57 22.50
CA VAL A 144 -1.83 -13.47 23.45
C VAL A 144 -1.13 -14.62 22.72
N LYS A 145 -1.73 -15.15 21.64
CA LYS A 145 -1.12 -16.19 20.80
C LYS A 145 0.24 -15.77 20.24
N LEU A 146 0.38 -14.50 19.85
CA LEU A 146 1.66 -13.94 19.40
C LEU A 146 2.73 -13.97 20.49
N CYS A 147 2.36 -13.60 21.72
CA CYS A 147 3.28 -13.64 22.86
C CYS A 147 3.64 -15.08 23.23
N CYS A 148 2.70 -16.04 23.13
CA CYS A 148 2.97 -17.45 23.34
C CYS A 148 4.01 -17.99 22.35
N ILE A 149 3.95 -17.60 21.07
CA ILE A 149 4.98 -17.98 20.07
C ILE A 149 6.37 -17.52 20.55
N LYS A 150 6.48 -16.29 21.05
CA LYS A 150 7.74 -15.75 21.56
C LYS A 150 8.20 -16.44 22.84
N PHE A 151 7.28 -16.74 23.75
CA PHE A 151 7.56 -17.50 24.96
C PHE A 151 8.10 -18.90 24.64
N VAL A 152 7.41 -19.65 23.78
CA VAL A 152 7.82 -20.99 23.37
C VAL A 152 9.17 -20.96 22.65
N GLN A 153 9.42 -19.95 21.81
CA GLN A 153 10.74 -19.73 21.22
C GLN A 153 11.83 -19.64 22.30
N ARG A 154 11.60 -18.87 23.38
CA ARG A 154 12.57 -18.72 24.48
C ARG A 154 12.74 -20.01 25.28
N VAL A 155 11.65 -20.75 25.52
CA VAL A 155 11.71 -22.08 26.18
C VAL A 155 12.55 -23.05 25.36
N VAL A 156 12.27 -23.20 24.06
CA VAL A 156 13.04 -24.05 23.14
C VAL A 156 14.51 -23.63 23.08
N GLN A 157 14.78 -22.32 23.07
CA GLN A 157 16.15 -21.81 23.09
C GLN A 157 16.91 -22.28 24.34
N VAL A 158 16.31 -22.14 25.53
CA VAL A 158 16.95 -22.53 26.80
C VAL A 158 17.05 -24.05 26.93
N GLN A 159 16.02 -24.79 26.53
CA GLN A 159 15.95 -26.25 26.62
C GLN A 159 16.60 -26.99 25.44
N THR A 160 17.50 -26.33 24.71
CA THR A 160 18.32 -26.98 23.68
C THR A 160 19.79 -26.71 23.93
N HIS A 161 20.64 -27.64 23.50
CA HIS A 161 22.09 -27.51 23.62
C HIS A 161 22.60 -26.28 22.83
N GLY A 162 23.12 -25.30 23.57
CA GLY A 162 23.73 -24.09 23.03
C GLY A 162 25.21 -24.24 22.77
N LEU A 163 25.80 -23.21 22.16
CA LEU A 163 27.26 -23.06 22.06
C LEU A 163 27.80 -22.64 23.43
N THR A 164 28.82 -23.33 23.93
CA THR A 164 29.52 -23.00 25.17
C THR A 164 30.99 -22.71 24.92
N ASP A 165 31.53 -21.69 25.58
CA ASP A 165 32.96 -21.46 25.68
C ASP A 165 33.44 -21.89 27.08
N PRO A 166 34.17 -23.01 27.21
CA PRO A 166 34.71 -23.46 28.48
C PRO A 166 35.63 -22.44 29.16
N ARG A 167 36.21 -21.48 28.42
CA ARG A 167 37.13 -20.48 28.96
C ARG A 167 36.42 -19.32 29.66
N ARG A 168 35.13 -19.12 29.39
CA ARG A 168 34.33 -18.02 29.95
C ARG A 168 32.94 -18.51 30.38
N PRO A 169 32.87 -19.38 31.40
CA PRO A 169 31.61 -19.97 31.85
C PRO A 169 30.55 -18.94 32.25
N GLU A 170 30.97 -17.82 32.85
CA GLU A 170 30.08 -16.72 33.25
C GLU A 170 29.39 -16.03 32.08
N GLN A 171 30.01 -16.03 30.89
CA GLN A 171 29.46 -15.39 29.69
C GLN A 171 28.65 -16.37 28.82
N ASN A 172 28.55 -17.65 29.23
CA ASN A 172 27.79 -18.63 28.48
C ASN A 172 26.29 -18.33 28.54
N GLU A 173 25.64 -18.40 27.38
CA GLU A 173 24.19 -18.31 27.23
C GLU A 173 23.50 -19.41 28.05
N THR A 174 22.42 -19.08 28.75
CA THR A 174 21.57 -20.07 29.42
C THR A 174 21.04 -21.10 28.43
N SER A 175 21.46 -22.35 28.60
CA SER A 175 21.09 -23.48 27.74
C SER A 175 21.27 -24.81 28.48
N LEU A 176 20.84 -25.93 27.90
CA LEU A 176 21.12 -27.26 28.49
C LEU A 176 22.61 -27.57 28.63
N ALA A 177 23.47 -26.92 27.85
CA ALA A 177 24.90 -27.19 27.85
C ALA A 177 25.62 -26.76 29.14
N ILE A 178 25.01 -25.91 29.97
CA ILE A 178 25.53 -25.49 31.28
C ILE A 178 24.89 -26.27 32.44
N VAL A 179 23.95 -27.17 32.19
CA VAL A 179 23.25 -27.95 33.21
C VAL A 179 24.12 -29.17 33.61
N PRO A 180 24.42 -29.37 34.90
CA PRO A 180 25.08 -30.58 35.38
C PRO A 180 24.27 -31.85 35.07
N LYS A 181 24.95 -32.94 34.70
CA LYS A 181 24.30 -34.23 34.37
C LYS A 181 23.44 -34.81 35.50
N ASN A 182 23.85 -34.57 36.75
CA ASN A 182 23.20 -35.09 37.96
C ASN A 182 22.47 -33.95 38.72
N HIS A 183 21.72 -33.12 38.01
CA HIS A 183 20.93 -32.06 38.64
C HIS A 183 19.68 -32.65 39.32
N SER A 184 19.36 -32.23 40.55
CA SER A 184 18.23 -32.76 41.34
C SER A 184 16.85 -32.43 40.75
N LEU A 185 16.65 -31.19 40.28
CA LEU A 185 15.38 -30.71 39.71
C LEU A 185 15.28 -30.81 38.18
N LEU A 186 16.36 -30.51 37.44
CA LEU A 186 16.35 -30.40 35.98
C LEU A 186 16.72 -31.73 35.30
N SER A 187 15.72 -32.48 34.86
CA SER A 187 15.91 -33.71 34.08
C SER A 187 16.19 -33.41 32.60
N LEU A 188 17.44 -33.59 32.15
CA LEU A 188 17.86 -33.34 30.77
C LEU A 188 16.99 -34.07 29.72
N PRO A 189 16.71 -35.38 29.83
CA PRO A 189 15.92 -36.08 28.80
C PRO A 189 14.49 -35.53 28.68
N HIS A 190 13.87 -35.15 29.80
CA HIS A 190 12.53 -34.58 29.79
C HIS A 190 12.51 -33.19 29.14
N LEU A 191 13.48 -32.34 29.46
CA LEU A 191 13.59 -31.00 28.88
C LEU A 191 13.88 -31.04 27.38
N GLU A 192 14.72 -31.97 26.91
CA GLU A 192 14.98 -32.16 25.48
C GLU A 192 13.73 -32.64 24.71
N ALA A 193 13.01 -33.60 25.28
CA ALA A 193 11.76 -34.11 24.70
C ALA A 193 10.70 -33.00 24.62
N GLU A 194 10.55 -32.21 25.69
CA GLU A 194 9.67 -31.06 25.74
C GLU A 194 10.04 -30.02 24.66
N ALA A 195 11.33 -29.65 24.57
CA ALA A 195 11.81 -28.69 23.59
C ALA A 195 11.56 -29.15 22.15
N SER A 196 11.75 -30.45 21.86
CA SER A 196 11.45 -31.00 20.54
C SER A 196 9.96 -30.91 20.20
N GLY A 197 9.07 -31.27 21.15
CA GLY A 197 7.62 -31.19 20.94
C GLY A 197 7.13 -29.75 20.77
N LEU A 198 7.68 -28.81 21.55
CA LEU A 198 7.38 -27.38 21.43
C LEU A 198 7.88 -26.80 20.10
N LEU A 199 9.05 -27.23 19.62
CA LEU A 199 9.54 -26.84 18.31
C LEU A 199 8.62 -27.35 17.20
N ASP A 200 8.16 -28.60 17.27
CA ASP A 200 7.24 -29.16 16.29
C ASP A 200 5.91 -28.40 16.28
N ARG A 201 5.39 -28.04 17.47
CA ARG A 201 4.21 -27.17 17.59
C ARG A 201 4.42 -25.78 16.98
N LEU A 202 5.59 -25.17 17.12
CA LEU A 202 5.90 -23.89 16.47
C LEU A 202 5.93 -24.02 14.94
N LEU A 203 6.44 -25.13 14.41
CA LEU A 203 6.60 -25.35 12.98
C LEU A 203 5.30 -25.78 12.27
N SER A 204 4.25 -26.18 13.01
CA SER A 204 2.95 -26.60 12.43
C SER A 204 2.31 -25.51 11.57
N VAL A 205 2.56 -24.23 11.91
CA VAL A 205 2.03 -23.06 11.19
C VAL A 205 2.43 -23.01 9.71
N PHE A 206 3.49 -23.73 9.32
CA PHE A 206 3.92 -23.82 7.92
C PHE A 206 3.24 -24.95 7.14
N GLN A 207 2.60 -25.87 7.84
CA GLN A 207 1.93 -27.04 7.26
C GLN A 207 0.40 -26.85 7.20
N GLU A 208 -0.14 -26.02 8.08
CA GLU A 208 -1.54 -25.66 8.12
C GLU A 208 -1.97 -24.83 6.89
N ASP A 209 -3.00 -25.29 6.18
CA ASP A 209 -3.51 -24.66 4.95
C ASP A 209 -4.11 -23.25 5.20
N ALA A 210 -4.43 -22.93 6.45
CA ALA A 210 -5.29 -21.82 6.82
C ALA A 210 -4.75 -20.97 7.97
N SER A 211 -3.42 -20.86 8.14
CA SER A 211 -2.84 -20.04 9.21
C SER A 211 -2.94 -18.55 8.95
N ASP A 212 -3.04 -17.79 10.04
CA ASP A 212 -3.06 -16.33 10.00
C ASP A 212 -1.66 -15.77 9.62
N PRO A 213 -1.57 -14.81 8.69
CA PRO A 213 -0.29 -14.25 8.25
C PRO A 213 0.57 -13.64 9.35
N LEU A 214 -0.04 -13.05 10.38
CA LEU A 214 0.68 -12.46 11.50
C LEU A 214 1.30 -13.55 12.39
N LEU A 215 0.61 -14.68 12.61
CA LEU A 215 1.18 -15.82 13.34
C LEU A 215 2.35 -16.44 12.58
N VAL A 216 2.20 -16.65 11.27
CA VAL A 216 3.28 -17.15 10.40
C VAL A 216 4.50 -16.22 10.47
N ASN A 217 4.29 -14.91 10.34
CA ASN A 217 5.37 -13.93 10.42
C ASN A 217 6.01 -13.90 11.81
N ALA A 218 5.24 -13.99 12.88
CA ALA A 218 5.77 -14.03 14.24
C ALA A 218 6.63 -15.27 14.48
N THR A 219 6.21 -16.44 13.97
CA THR A 219 7.00 -17.67 14.00
C THR A 219 8.28 -17.52 13.19
N LEU A 220 8.22 -17.05 11.93
CA LEU A 220 9.41 -16.84 11.10
C LEU A 220 10.45 -15.94 11.78
N ASN A 221 10.02 -14.82 12.37
CA ASN A 221 10.92 -13.90 13.09
C ASN A 221 11.50 -14.55 14.35
N SER A 222 10.71 -15.36 15.05
CA SER A 222 11.12 -16.08 16.26
C SER A 222 12.12 -17.21 15.96
N LEU A 223 12.05 -17.84 14.80
CA LEU A 223 12.96 -18.93 14.41
C LEU A 223 14.38 -18.44 14.08
N ALA A 224 14.55 -17.17 13.71
CA ALA A 224 15.84 -16.61 13.30
C ALA A 224 16.93 -16.74 14.39
N ILE A 225 16.57 -16.54 15.65
CA ILE A 225 17.49 -16.72 16.79
C ILE A 225 17.83 -18.19 16.98
N LEU A 226 16.86 -19.10 16.90
CA LEU A 226 17.07 -20.54 17.07
C LEU A 226 18.02 -21.11 16.01
N ILE A 227 17.82 -20.78 14.73
CA ILE A 227 18.69 -21.23 13.64
C ILE A 227 20.14 -20.78 13.88
N ARG A 228 20.31 -19.55 14.40
CA ARG A 228 21.62 -18.97 14.65
C ARG A 228 22.32 -19.59 15.85
N THR A 229 21.61 -19.80 16.96
CA THR A 229 22.24 -20.17 18.24
C THR A 229 22.14 -21.66 18.55
N ARG A 230 21.36 -22.45 17.80
CA ARG A 230 21.12 -23.88 18.04
C ARG A 230 21.33 -24.69 16.77
N GLN A 231 22.57 -25.13 16.55
CA GLN A 231 22.96 -25.87 15.34
C GLN A 231 22.25 -27.23 15.22
N SER A 232 21.95 -27.91 16.34
CA SER A 232 21.28 -29.21 16.38
C SER A 232 19.88 -29.20 15.75
N ILE A 233 19.12 -28.11 15.94
CA ILE A 233 17.75 -27.95 15.43
C ILE A 233 17.67 -27.03 14.20
N GLY A 234 18.73 -26.29 13.88
CA GLY A 234 18.75 -25.32 12.78
C GLY A 234 18.35 -25.92 11.43
N ASN A 235 18.90 -27.10 11.08
CA ASN A 235 18.56 -27.79 9.84
C ASN A 235 17.09 -28.23 9.77
N LYS A 236 16.50 -28.69 10.89
CA LYS A 236 15.09 -29.06 10.98
C LYS A 236 14.20 -27.85 10.66
N ILE A 237 14.51 -26.71 11.26
CA ILE A 237 13.79 -25.44 11.04
C ILE A 237 13.92 -24.98 9.58
N ILE A 238 15.13 -24.97 9.03
CA ILE A 238 15.37 -24.55 7.64
C ILE A 238 14.57 -25.43 6.67
N ASN A 239 14.55 -26.74 6.88
CA ASN A 239 13.78 -27.66 6.03
C ASN A 239 12.27 -27.41 6.11
N ALA A 240 11.73 -27.10 7.29
CA ALA A 240 10.31 -26.72 7.44
C ALA A 240 9.98 -25.44 6.65
N ILE A 241 10.86 -24.44 6.69
CA ILE A 241 10.68 -23.20 5.90
C ILE A 241 10.84 -23.49 4.39
N LEU A 242 11.76 -24.37 3.97
CA LEU A 242 11.90 -24.75 2.56
C LEU A 242 10.64 -25.43 1.99
N SER A 243 9.86 -26.12 2.84
CA SER A 243 8.56 -26.69 2.47
C SER A 243 7.40 -25.69 2.50
N PHE A 244 7.58 -24.52 3.11
CA PHE A 244 6.53 -23.52 3.25
C PHE A 244 6.26 -22.79 1.92
N VAL A 245 5.01 -22.76 1.48
CA VAL A 245 4.60 -22.05 0.26
C VAL A 245 3.50 -21.05 0.61
N PRO A 246 3.82 -19.75 0.81
CA PRO A 246 2.85 -18.73 1.22
C PRO A 246 1.63 -18.64 0.32
N ALA A 247 1.79 -18.90 -0.98
CA ALA A 247 0.68 -18.87 -1.94
C ALA A 247 -0.42 -19.90 -1.64
N ARG A 248 -0.12 -21.01 -0.95
CA ARG A 248 -1.13 -21.99 -0.52
C ARG A 248 -2.12 -21.44 0.50
N GLN A 249 -1.74 -20.39 1.23
CA GLN A 249 -2.58 -19.74 2.23
C GLN A 249 -3.51 -18.68 1.62
N ALA A 250 -3.45 -18.46 0.30
CA ALA A 250 -4.40 -17.59 -0.40
C ALA A 250 -5.79 -18.25 -0.43
N ARG A 251 -6.72 -17.75 0.38
CA ARG A 251 -8.12 -18.19 0.37
C ARG A 251 -8.90 -17.53 -0.77
N THR A 252 -9.85 -18.26 -1.34
CA THR A 252 -10.86 -17.71 -2.26
C THR A 252 -12.08 -17.24 -1.44
N PRO A 253 -12.61 -16.02 -1.67
CA PRO A 253 -12.18 -15.02 -2.66
C PRO A 253 -10.90 -14.28 -2.23
N VAL A 254 -10.02 -14.03 -3.20
CA VAL A 254 -8.73 -13.35 -2.97
C VAL A 254 -8.96 -11.84 -2.76
N THR A 255 -9.21 -11.44 -1.51
CA THR A 255 -9.33 -10.03 -1.12
C THR A 255 -7.96 -9.32 -1.13
N PRO A 256 -7.91 -7.97 -1.21
CA PRO A 256 -6.67 -7.21 -1.07
C PRO A 256 -5.90 -7.54 0.23
N ALA A 257 -6.61 -7.74 1.35
CA ALA A 257 -6.02 -8.11 2.63
C ALA A 257 -5.30 -9.48 2.55
N VAL A 258 -5.91 -10.48 1.92
CA VAL A 258 -5.29 -11.81 1.70
C VAL A 258 -4.03 -11.67 0.83
N ARG A 259 -4.06 -10.85 -0.23
CA ARG A 259 -2.88 -10.60 -1.07
C ARG A 259 -1.73 -9.97 -0.27
N VAL A 260 -2.04 -8.99 0.55
CA VAL A 260 -1.05 -8.34 1.43
C VAL A 260 -0.49 -9.33 2.44
N GLY A 261 -1.35 -10.18 3.04
CA GLY A 261 -0.94 -11.25 3.95
C GLY A 261 0.05 -12.22 3.32
N VAL A 262 -0.28 -12.78 2.15
CA VAL A 262 0.59 -13.70 1.40
C VAL A 262 1.93 -13.04 1.05
N LYS A 263 1.90 -11.78 0.57
CA LYS A 263 3.11 -11.03 0.24
C LYS A 263 3.97 -10.71 1.47
N SER A 264 3.34 -10.46 2.61
CA SER A 264 4.04 -10.24 3.89
C SER A 264 4.81 -11.50 4.29
N MET A 265 4.15 -12.67 4.25
CA MET A 265 4.77 -13.95 4.59
C MET A 265 5.90 -14.33 3.62
N GLU A 266 5.71 -14.14 2.32
CA GLU A 266 6.75 -14.31 1.30
C GLU A 266 7.96 -13.42 1.61
N ARG A 267 7.74 -12.13 1.88
CA ARG A 267 8.81 -11.17 2.17
C ARG A 267 9.60 -11.56 3.41
N THR A 268 8.92 -11.96 4.49
CA THR A 268 9.57 -12.37 5.75
C THR A 268 10.35 -13.67 5.59
N ALA A 269 9.77 -14.69 4.93
CA ALA A 269 10.45 -15.96 4.66
C ALA A 269 11.70 -15.76 3.81
N ARG A 270 11.62 -14.95 2.75
CA ARG A 270 12.77 -14.58 1.93
C ARG A 270 13.84 -13.83 2.74
N ALA A 271 13.43 -12.83 3.53
CA ALA A 271 14.36 -12.04 4.34
C ALA A 271 15.12 -12.93 5.34
N LEU A 272 14.42 -13.88 5.96
CA LEU A 272 15.03 -14.86 6.86
C LEU A 272 16.08 -15.71 6.14
N MET A 273 15.74 -16.29 4.98
CA MET A 273 16.67 -17.13 4.20
C MET A 273 17.91 -16.36 3.72
N ILE A 274 17.72 -15.12 3.24
CA ILE A 274 18.83 -14.24 2.86
C ILE A 274 19.73 -13.96 4.07
N ASN A 275 19.15 -13.69 5.25
CA ASN A 275 19.92 -13.42 6.46
C ASN A 275 20.71 -14.65 6.93
N ILE A 276 20.17 -15.86 6.79
CA ILE A 276 20.88 -17.11 7.09
C ILE A 276 22.08 -17.27 6.14
N MET A 277 21.87 -17.11 4.83
CA MET A 277 22.92 -17.23 3.82
C MET A 277 24.03 -16.18 3.98
N LYS A 278 23.68 -14.93 4.28
CA LYS A 278 24.67 -13.86 4.53
C LYS A 278 25.56 -14.15 5.74
N ARG A 279 25.00 -14.76 6.79
CA ARG A 279 25.76 -15.09 8.01
C ARG A 279 26.61 -16.34 7.85
N ASN A 280 26.17 -17.31 7.04
CA ASN A 280 26.92 -18.52 6.75
C ASN A 280 26.92 -18.82 5.24
N PRO A 281 27.81 -18.19 4.46
CA PRO A 281 27.88 -18.38 3.01
C PRO A 281 28.15 -19.82 2.59
N SER A 282 28.89 -20.57 3.42
CA SER A 282 29.25 -21.99 3.20
C SER A 282 28.19 -22.98 3.71
N HIS A 283 26.96 -22.54 3.97
CA HIS A 283 25.93 -23.41 4.50
C HIS A 283 25.61 -24.57 3.52
N PRO A 284 25.53 -25.85 3.96
CA PRO A 284 25.29 -26.99 3.07
C PRO A 284 23.99 -26.90 2.25
N LEU A 285 22.97 -26.24 2.80
CA LEU A 285 21.67 -26.02 2.13
C LEU A 285 21.59 -24.71 1.33
N ALA A 286 22.69 -23.96 1.14
CA ALA A 286 22.68 -22.65 0.50
C ALA A 286 22.04 -22.66 -0.91
N SER A 287 22.37 -23.65 -1.74
CA SER A 287 21.78 -23.79 -3.08
C SER A 287 20.26 -24.00 -3.03
N LYS A 288 19.76 -24.84 -2.10
CA LYS A 288 18.32 -25.06 -1.92
C LYS A 288 17.60 -23.81 -1.42
N MET A 289 18.22 -23.07 -0.49
CA MET A 289 17.69 -21.79 -0.01
C MET A 289 17.60 -20.76 -1.15
N GLN A 290 18.62 -20.68 -2.00
CA GLN A 290 18.62 -19.79 -3.17
C GLN A 290 17.50 -20.14 -4.15
N GLN A 291 17.33 -21.43 -4.48
CA GLN A 291 16.24 -21.90 -5.35
C GLN A 291 14.86 -21.59 -4.76
N HIS A 292 14.72 -21.75 -3.45
CA HIS A 292 13.47 -21.43 -2.76
C HIS A 292 13.17 -19.92 -2.77
N ILE A 293 14.17 -19.06 -2.56
CA ILE A 293 14.04 -17.61 -2.67
C ILE A 293 13.55 -17.22 -4.07
N GLU A 294 14.15 -17.80 -5.11
CA GLU A 294 13.75 -17.54 -6.50
C GLU A 294 12.30 -17.99 -6.76
N ARG A 295 11.91 -19.16 -6.24
CA ARG A 295 10.53 -19.64 -6.32
C ARG A 295 9.54 -18.70 -5.63
N LEU A 296 9.87 -18.21 -4.44
CA LEU A 296 9.04 -17.24 -3.71
C LEU A 296 8.89 -15.92 -4.50
N MET A 297 9.95 -15.49 -5.20
CA MET A 297 9.89 -14.30 -6.06
C MET A 297 9.00 -14.50 -7.29
N GLN A 298 9.00 -15.71 -7.86
CA GLN A 298 8.21 -16.07 -9.04
C GLN A 298 6.74 -16.40 -8.72
N SER A 299 6.41 -16.85 -7.50
CA SER A 299 5.04 -17.26 -7.10
C SER A 299 4.06 -16.09 -6.89
N ARG A 300 4.25 -14.96 -7.60
CA ARG A 300 3.35 -13.81 -7.55
C ARG A 300 1.97 -14.24 -7.99
N LEU A 301 0.95 -13.84 -7.24
CA LEU A 301 -0.49 -14.10 -7.46
C LEU A 301 -1.07 -13.51 -8.77
N GLU A 302 -0.23 -13.28 -9.78
CA GLU A 302 -0.61 -12.77 -11.11
C GLU A 302 -1.41 -13.80 -11.92
N THR A 303 -1.41 -15.08 -11.52
CA THR A 303 -2.19 -16.14 -12.19
C THR A 303 -3.71 -16.05 -11.99
N VAL A 304 -4.22 -15.21 -11.08
CA VAL A 304 -5.68 -15.10 -10.86
C VAL A 304 -6.31 -13.97 -11.71
N ASP A 305 -5.56 -12.89 -11.99
CA ASP A 305 -6.09 -11.69 -12.68
C ASP A 305 -6.05 -11.79 -14.22
N ASP A 306 -5.23 -12.69 -14.75
CA ASP A 306 -5.10 -12.90 -16.21
C ASP A 306 -6.33 -13.62 -16.83
N SER A 307 -7.11 -14.30 -15.98
CA SER A 307 -8.41 -14.88 -16.38
C SER A 307 -9.48 -13.81 -16.62
N SER A 308 -9.35 -12.63 -16.01
CA SER A 308 -10.34 -11.55 -16.07
C SER A 308 -10.12 -10.59 -17.24
N LYS A 309 -8.90 -10.56 -17.80
CA LYS A 309 -8.48 -9.63 -18.88
C LYS A 309 -8.51 -10.24 -20.29
N LYS A 310 -8.75 -11.55 -20.42
CA LYS A 310 -9.02 -12.21 -21.72
C LYS A 310 -10.51 -12.20 -22.08
N ARG A 311 -11.20 -11.09 -21.85
CA ARG A 311 -12.47 -10.84 -22.54
C ARG A 311 -12.09 -10.41 -23.96
N GLY A 312 -12.34 -11.30 -24.93
CA GLY A 312 -12.02 -11.09 -26.34
C GLY A 312 -12.60 -9.78 -26.88
N LEU A 313 -12.03 -9.32 -28.00
CA LEU A 313 -12.50 -8.15 -28.75
C LEU A 313 -14.04 -8.07 -28.79
N PRO A 314 -14.64 -6.88 -28.65
CA PRO A 314 -16.04 -6.71 -29.03
C PRO A 314 -16.13 -6.93 -30.55
N THR A 315 -16.67 -8.07 -30.96
CA THR A 315 -17.08 -8.29 -32.35
C THR A 315 -18.29 -7.41 -32.61
N GLU A 316 -18.22 -6.63 -33.69
CA GLU A 316 -19.32 -5.84 -34.24
C GLU A 316 -20.59 -6.69 -34.42
N PRO A 317 -21.78 -6.07 -34.31
CA PRO A 317 -23.04 -6.79 -34.41
C PRO A 317 -23.37 -7.10 -35.87
N THR A 318 -23.02 -8.30 -36.32
CA THR A 318 -23.51 -8.87 -37.58
C THR A 318 -24.41 -10.08 -37.32
N ASP A 319 -25.70 -9.82 -37.52
CA ASP A 319 -26.74 -10.70 -38.06
C ASP A 319 -26.84 -12.17 -37.55
N GLY A 320 -27.47 -12.34 -36.40
CA GLY A 320 -28.77 -13.01 -36.31
C GLY A 320 -28.94 -14.53 -36.55
N LEU A 321 -27.97 -15.29 -37.09
CA LEU A 321 -28.32 -16.65 -37.61
C LEU A 321 -27.31 -17.80 -37.41
N ASP A 322 -26.41 -17.76 -36.40
CA ASP A 322 -25.43 -18.84 -36.21
C ASP A 322 -25.36 -19.50 -34.82
N ASN A 323 -26.44 -19.40 -34.03
CA ASN A 323 -26.48 -20.03 -32.68
C ASN A 323 -26.82 -21.53 -32.68
N THR A 324 -27.16 -22.13 -33.82
CA THR A 324 -27.75 -23.49 -33.84
C THR A 324 -26.74 -24.61 -34.15
N LYS A 325 -25.43 -24.33 -34.25
CA LYS A 325 -24.42 -25.35 -34.58
C LYS A 325 -23.22 -25.48 -33.61
N ARG A 326 -23.26 -24.85 -32.43
CA ARG A 326 -22.23 -25.06 -31.36
C ARG A 326 -22.78 -25.48 -29.99
N ALA A 327 -24.04 -25.91 -29.91
CA ALA A 327 -24.60 -26.50 -28.70
C ALA A 327 -24.58 -28.03 -28.80
N LYS A 328 -23.45 -28.65 -28.44
CA LYS A 328 -23.40 -30.03 -27.93
C LYS A 328 -22.03 -30.32 -27.32
N LEU A 329 -21.92 -29.98 -26.04
CA LEU A 329 -21.04 -30.60 -25.04
C LEU A 329 -21.72 -30.29 -23.70
N ASP A 330 -22.21 -31.33 -23.04
CA ASP A 330 -23.06 -31.27 -21.83
C ASP A 330 -22.33 -30.60 -20.65
N ALA A 331 -22.54 -29.30 -20.51
CA ALA A 331 -22.41 -28.58 -19.26
C ALA A 331 -23.70 -27.81 -19.05
N GLU A 332 -24.55 -28.27 -18.11
CA GLU A 332 -25.73 -27.53 -17.67
C GLU A 332 -25.26 -26.15 -17.17
N SER A 333 -25.53 -25.11 -17.95
CA SER A 333 -25.36 -23.73 -17.50
C SER A 333 -26.32 -23.49 -16.33
N PRO A 334 -25.86 -22.97 -15.18
CA PRO A 334 -26.73 -22.77 -14.03
C PRO A 334 -27.90 -21.83 -14.38
N PRO A 335 -29.10 -22.08 -13.83
CA PRO A 335 -30.28 -21.29 -14.15
C PRO A 335 -30.07 -19.84 -13.72
N LEU A 336 -30.28 -18.90 -14.67
CA LEU A 336 -30.23 -17.47 -14.41
C LEU A 336 -31.54 -17.03 -13.75
N ILE A 337 -31.46 -16.48 -12.55
CA ILE A 337 -32.63 -15.92 -11.85
C ILE A 337 -32.94 -14.53 -12.43
N LYS A 338 -34.16 -14.35 -12.96
CA LYS A 338 -34.65 -13.03 -13.38
C LYS A 338 -35.04 -12.23 -12.13
N ILE A 339 -34.38 -11.09 -11.91
CA ILE A 339 -34.62 -10.24 -10.76
C ILE A 339 -35.61 -9.13 -11.15
N PRO A 340 -36.80 -9.03 -10.52
CA PRO A 340 -37.74 -7.97 -10.85
C PRO A 340 -37.21 -6.59 -10.39
N PRO A 341 -37.55 -5.50 -11.09
CA PRO A 341 -37.17 -4.15 -10.66
C PRO A 341 -37.92 -3.74 -9.39
N LEU A 342 -37.29 -2.87 -8.57
CA LEU A 342 -37.94 -2.31 -7.39
C LEU A 342 -39.01 -1.28 -7.78
N PRO A 343 -40.17 -1.22 -7.09
CA PRO A 343 -41.19 -0.21 -7.34
C PRO A 343 -40.70 1.19 -6.94
N GLN A 344 -41.23 2.23 -7.59
CA GLN A 344 -40.95 3.62 -7.23
C GLN A 344 -41.75 4.00 -5.97
N GLY A 345 -41.08 4.49 -4.92
CA GLY A 345 -41.70 4.92 -3.66
C GLY A 345 -41.03 4.33 -2.41
N PRO A 346 -41.63 4.49 -1.20
CA PRO A 346 -41.12 3.89 0.02
C PRO A 346 -41.16 2.37 -0.08
N ILE A 347 -40.00 1.73 0.00
CA ILE A 347 -39.83 0.28 -0.18
C ILE A 347 -39.91 -0.42 1.16
N SER A 348 -40.78 -1.42 1.29
CA SER A 348 -40.87 -2.24 2.50
C SER A 348 -39.81 -3.35 2.54
N TYR A 349 -39.47 -3.86 3.73
CA TYR A 349 -38.58 -5.02 3.85
C TYR A 349 -39.11 -6.23 3.08
N ALA A 350 -40.43 -6.45 3.02
CA ALA A 350 -41.01 -7.54 2.22
C ALA A 350 -40.61 -7.39 0.73
N GLN A 351 -40.81 -6.21 0.15
CA GLN A 351 -40.49 -5.92 -1.26
C GLN A 351 -38.99 -6.03 -1.57
N LEU A 352 -38.12 -5.72 -0.61
CA LEU A 352 -36.68 -5.87 -0.76
C LEU A 352 -36.28 -7.33 -1.00
N PHE A 353 -36.86 -8.26 -0.22
CA PHE A 353 -36.55 -9.68 -0.24
C PHE A 353 -37.41 -10.49 -1.24
N THR A 354 -38.48 -9.92 -1.82
CA THR A 354 -39.27 -10.59 -2.86
C THR A 354 -38.51 -10.61 -4.20
N LEU A 355 -38.01 -11.79 -4.58
CA LEU A 355 -37.33 -12.05 -5.86
C LEU A 355 -38.21 -12.80 -6.87
N THR A 356 -39.49 -13.05 -6.55
CA THR A 356 -40.45 -13.73 -7.42
C THR A 356 -41.44 -12.74 -8.04
N GLU A 357 -41.90 -13.03 -9.25
CA GLU A 357 -42.99 -12.31 -9.92
C GLU A 357 -44.37 -12.93 -9.61
N ASP A 358 -44.39 -14.07 -8.91
CA ASP A 358 -45.64 -14.73 -8.53
C ASP A 358 -46.39 -13.93 -7.47
N THR A 359 -47.59 -13.49 -7.84
CA THR A 359 -48.45 -12.67 -6.97
C THR A 359 -48.97 -13.46 -5.78
N GLY A 360 -49.19 -14.77 -5.93
CA GLY A 360 -49.70 -15.62 -4.85
C GLY A 360 -48.68 -15.90 -3.76
N LEU A 361 -47.41 -16.07 -4.13
CA LEU A 361 -46.30 -16.29 -3.19
C LEU A 361 -45.83 -15.01 -2.51
N SER A 362 -45.94 -13.86 -3.20
CA SER A 362 -45.55 -12.56 -2.63
C SER A 362 -46.58 -12.01 -1.63
N SER A 363 -47.85 -12.42 -1.72
CA SER A 363 -48.91 -12.04 -0.77
C SER A 363 -49.10 -13.02 0.41
N PHE A 364 -48.35 -14.13 0.43
CA PHE A 364 -48.54 -15.18 1.43
C PHE A 364 -47.89 -14.82 2.78
N ASP A 365 -48.68 -14.78 3.85
CA ASP A 365 -48.18 -14.55 5.21
C ASP A 365 -47.75 -15.86 5.87
N VAL A 366 -46.43 -16.04 5.97
CA VAL A 366 -45.79 -17.22 6.57
C VAL A 366 -46.12 -17.37 8.06
N ARG A 367 -46.55 -16.31 8.75
CA ARG A 367 -46.96 -16.36 10.17
C ARG A 367 -48.21 -17.20 10.42
N GLN A 368 -48.99 -17.49 9.38
CA GLN A 368 -50.18 -18.33 9.48
C GLN A 368 -49.85 -19.82 9.57
N LEU A 369 -48.58 -20.22 9.35
CA LEU A 369 -48.15 -21.61 9.41
C LEU A 369 -47.56 -21.96 10.80
N PRO A 370 -47.89 -23.15 11.36
CA PRO A 370 -47.24 -23.65 12.56
C PRO A 370 -45.72 -23.80 12.38
N VAL A 371 -44.95 -23.44 13.41
CA VAL A 371 -43.47 -23.48 13.39
C VAL A 371 -42.94 -24.88 13.06
N ASP A 372 -43.57 -25.93 13.59
CA ASP A 372 -43.19 -27.32 13.31
C ASP A 372 -43.32 -27.70 11.82
N LEU A 373 -44.28 -27.11 11.12
CA LEU A 373 -44.47 -27.32 9.69
C LEU A 373 -43.41 -26.56 8.89
N LEU A 374 -43.06 -25.33 9.32
CA LEU A 374 -42.01 -24.53 8.69
C LEU A 374 -40.65 -25.21 8.76
N VAL A 375 -40.26 -25.75 9.93
CA VAL A 375 -38.97 -26.45 10.07
C VAL A 375 -38.91 -27.69 9.18
N LYS A 376 -40.02 -28.45 9.07
CA LYS A 376 -40.13 -29.62 8.20
C LYS A 376 -40.07 -29.28 6.71
N ILE A 377 -40.37 -28.05 6.31
CA ILE A 377 -40.30 -27.61 4.91
C ILE A 377 -38.94 -26.94 4.61
N VAL A 378 -38.49 -26.03 5.48
CA VAL A 378 -37.30 -25.20 5.24
C VAL A 378 -36.02 -26.04 5.26
N VAL A 379 -35.87 -26.97 6.20
CA VAL A 379 -34.63 -27.77 6.31
C VAL A 379 -34.41 -28.67 5.07
N PRO A 380 -35.42 -29.42 4.57
CA PRO A 380 -35.26 -30.19 3.33
C PRO A 380 -35.08 -29.32 2.08
N VAL A 381 -35.70 -28.14 2.03
CA VAL A 381 -35.53 -27.20 0.91
C VAL A 381 -34.10 -26.66 0.91
N LEU A 382 -33.58 -26.17 2.04
CA LEU A 382 -32.18 -25.70 2.15
C LEU A 382 -31.15 -26.77 1.78
N ALA A 383 -31.43 -28.04 2.09
CA ALA A 383 -30.56 -29.15 1.72
C ALA A 383 -30.55 -29.47 0.21
N ARG A 384 -31.55 -29.01 -0.55
CA ARG A 384 -31.74 -29.31 -1.98
C ARG A 384 -31.60 -28.09 -2.89
N VAL A 385 -31.53 -26.89 -2.34
CA VAL A 385 -31.37 -25.66 -3.11
C VAL A 385 -30.01 -25.64 -3.80
N ASP A 386 -30.00 -25.32 -5.09
CA ASP A 386 -28.78 -25.12 -5.86
C ASP A 386 -27.96 -23.95 -5.29
N GLN A 387 -26.67 -24.18 -5.04
CA GLN A 387 -25.81 -23.20 -4.38
C GLN A 387 -25.56 -21.97 -5.26
N SER A 388 -25.53 -22.13 -6.59
CA SER A 388 -25.39 -21.02 -7.53
C SER A 388 -26.64 -20.14 -7.54
N ALA A 389 -27.83 -20.73 -7.57
CA ALA A 389 -29.12 -20.02 -7.49
C ALA A 389 -29.28 -19.27 -6.15
N MET A 390 -28.87 -19.88 -5.03
CA MET A 390 -28.88 -19.21 -3.73
C MET A 390 -27.93 -18.00 -3.70
N GLN A 391 -26.72 -18.15 -4.22
CA GLN A 391 -25.74 -17.06 -4.27
C GLN A 391 -26.24 -15.90 -5.15
N GLN A 392 -26.78 -16.20 -6.34
CA GLN A 392 -27.40 -15.20 -7.22
C GLN A 392 -28.53 -14.44 -6.53
N SER A 393 -29.37 -15.15 -5.75
CA SER A 393 -30.47 -14.53 -4.99
C SER A 393 -29.97 -13.60 -3.88
N VAL A 394 -28.93 -14.00 -3.15
CA VAL A 394 -28.32 -13.16 -2.09
C VAL A 394 -27.69 -11.91 -2.67
N ASP A 395 -26.97 -12.05 -3.80
CA ASP A 395 -26.32 -10.92 -4.46
C ASP A 395 -27.36 -9.96 -5.06
N ALA A 396 -28.49 -10.45 -5.55
CA ALA A 396 -29.63 -9.63 -6.00
C ALA A 396 -30.17 -8.71 -4.88
N VAL A 397 -30.39 -9.26 -3.68
CA VAL A 397 -30.88 -8.49 -2.52
C VAL A 397 -29.82 -7.47 -2.06
N ARG A 398 -28.53 -7.85 -2.06
CA ARG A 398 -27.43 -6.94 -1.70
C ARG A 398 -27.35 -5.74 -2.66
N MET A 399 -27.51 -5.98 -3.96
CA MET A 399 -27.54 -4.91 -4.97
C MET A 399 -28.73 -3.96 -4.78
N ARG A 400 -29.92 -4.50 -4.46
CA ARG A 400 -31.10 -3.70 -4.14
C ARG A 400 -30.90 -2.83 -2.90
N TYR A 401 -30.30 -3.39 -1.83
CA TYR A 401 -29.99 -2.66 -0.61
C TYR A 401 -29.02 -1.49 -0.84
N HIS A 402 -27.93 -1.72 -1.58
CA HIS A 402 -27.00 -0.65 -1.93
C HIS A 402 -27.62 0.46 -2.79
N THR A 403 -28.57 0.10 -3.66
CA THR A 403 -29.30 1.08 -4.48
C THR A 403 -30.18 1.98 -3.60
N LEU A 404 -30.87 1.40 -2.62
CA LEU A 404 -31.67 2.14 -1.64
C LEU A 404 -30.83 3.05 -0.76
N GLN A 405 -29.68 2.58 -0.28
CA GLN A 405 -28.76 3.37 0.54
C GLN A 405 -28.26 4.61 -0.21
N LYS A 406 -27.97 4.47 -1.51
CA LYS A 406 -27.59 5.60 -2.38
C LYS A 406 -28.74 6.58 -2.62
N GLN A 407 -29.97 6.08 -2.76
CA GLN A 407 -31.16 6.92 -2.92
C GLN A 407 -31.50 7.70 -1.65
N GLN A 408 -31.35 7.09 -0.46
CA GLN A 408 -31.53 7.79 0.82
C GLN A 408 -30.48 8.87 1.05
N ALA A 409 -29.21 8.63 0.67
CA ALA A 409 -28.17 9.64 0.75
C ALA A 409 -28.37 10.83 -0.22
N ALA A 410 -29.24 10.68 -1.23
CA ALA A 410 -29.51 11.70 -2.24
C ALA A 410 -30.79 12.53 -1.97
N GLN A 411 -31.56 12.23 -0.91
CA GLN A 411 -32.76 13.01 -0.57
C GLN A 411 -32.45 14.14 0.41
N PRO A 412 -32.84 15.41 0.12
CA PRO A 412 -32.75 16.51 1.08
C PRO A 412 -33.76 16.31 2.21
N ARG A 413 -33.31 16.38 3.48
CA ARG A 413 -34.22 16.40 4.65
C ARG A 413 -34.92 17.76 4.76
N PRO A 414 -36.25 17.82 4.93
CA PRO A 414 -36.95 19.06 5.31
C PRO A 414 -36.78 19.37 6.81
N PRO A 415 -36.87 20.63 7.25
CA PRO A 415 -36.62 21.03 8.63
C PRO A 415 -37.91 21.03 9.47
N ALA A 416 -37.95 20.25 10.54
CA ALA A 416 -38.84 20.36 11.71
C ALA A 416 -38.57 19.14 12.62
N ALA A 417 -38.72 19.13 13.93
CA ALA A 417 -38.85 20.09 15.01
C ALA A 417 -38.43 19.30 16.26
N ALA A 418 -37.94 19.99 17.29
CA ALA A 418 -37.41 19.40 18.52
C ALA A 418 -38.42 18.50 19.26
N GLU A 419 -37.88 17.43 19.89
CA GLU A 419 -38.19 16.83 21.21
C GLU A 419 -37.56 15.41 21.22
N GLU A 420 -36.42 15.23 21.93
CA GLU A 420 -36.25 14.38 23.14
C GLU A 420 -36.50 12.87 22.85
N GLU A 421 -35.61 11.89 23.04
CA GLU A 421 -34.45 11.66 23.91
C GLU A 421 -33.67 10.42 23.41
N ASP A 422 -32.45 10.25 23.93
CA ASP A 422 -31.61 9.05 24.09
C ASP A 422 -30.70 8.47 22.96
N ASP A 423 -29.39 8.69 23.23
CA ASP A 423 -28.24 7.76 23.18
C ASP A 423 -27.66 7.26 21.84
N ASP A 424 -26.55 7.89 21.40
CA ASP A 424 -25.16 7.38 21.54
C ASP A 424 -24.18 8.28 20.77
N TYR A 425 -23.35 9.03 21.52
CA TYR A 425 -22.41 10.04 21.02
C TYR A 425 -20.96 9.52 21.07
N GLU A 426 -20.31 9.37 19.91
CA GLU A 426 -18.84 9.35 19.78
C GLU A 426 -18.36 10.78 19.45
N PRO A 427 -17.60 11.47 20.31
CA PRO A 427 -17.07 12.79 19.98
C PRO A 427 -15.86 12.66 19.04
N GLU A 428 -16.01 13.10 17.79
CA GLU A 428 -14.88 13.56 16.97
C GLU A 428 -14.45 14.96 17.46
N TYR A 429 -13.20 15.06 17.92
CA TYR A 429 -12.59 16.30 18.38
C TYR A 429 -12.11 17.12 17.17
N GLN A 430 -12.81 18.21 16.85
CA GLN A 430 -12.27 19.31 16.04
C GLN A 430 -11.62 20.34 16.99
N PRO A 431 -10.33 20.68 16.84
CA PRO A 431 -9.72 21.76 17.60
C PRO A 431 -10.31 23.11 17.17
N MET A 432 -10.96 23.77 18.13
CA MET A 432 -11.50 25.12 18.01
C MET A 432 -10.37 26.14 18.21
N ASP A 433 -10.33 27.14 17.33
CA ASP A 433 -9.51 28.34 17.44
C ASP A 433 -9.68 29.03 18.81
N VAL A 434 -8.56 29.32 19.46
CA VAL A 434 -8.52 30.16 20.66
C VAL A 434 -7.90 31.50 20.28
N ALA A 435 -8.66 32.55 20.56
CA ALA A 435 -8.33 33.96 20.35
C ALA A 435 -7.06 34.40 21.10
N GLU A 436 -6.27 35.22 20.41
CA GLU A 436 -5.12 35.97 20.92
C GLU A 436 -5.51 36.95 22.04
N PRO A 437 -4.69 37.10 23.09
CA PRO A 437 -4.64 38.32 23.90
C PRO A 437 -3.51 39.25 23.43
N PRO A 438 -3.65 40.57 23.69
CA PRO A 438 -2.94 41.61 22.94
C PRO A 438 -1.51 41.86 23.42
N THR A 439 -0.74 42.38 22.47
CA THR A 439 0.60 42.97 22.57
C THR A 439 0.77 44.00 23.69
N ALA A 440 1.84 43.86 24.47
CA ALA A 440 2.43 44.93 25.26
C ALA A 440 3.93 45.04 24.95
N GLN A 441 4.37 46.28 24.76
CA GLN A 441 5.59 46.75 24.13
C GLN A 441 6.91 46.42 24.86
N GLU A 442 7.97 46.42 24.05
CA GLU A 442 9.40 46.56 24.38
C GLU A 442 9.68 47.78 25.27
N ASP A 443 10.61 47.69 26.25
CA ASP A 443 11.84 48.53 26.28
C ASP A 443 12.85 48.18 27.42
N ALA A 444 14.14 48.39 27.09
CA ALA A 444 15.30 48.84 27.90
C ALA A 444 15.88 48.09 29.14
N LEU A 445 17.09 47.52 28.91
CA LEU A 445 18.37 47.62 29.66
C LEU A 445 18.40 47.87 31.19
N SER A 446 19.13 47.01 31.95
CA SER A 446 20.23 47.38 32.90
C SER A 446 20.83 46.18 33.67
N ALA A 447 22.05 46.38 34.18
CA ALA A 447 23.04 45.39 34.62
C ALA A 447 23.05 45.03 36.13
N GLY A 448 23.71 43.92 36.48
CA GLY A 448 24.40 43.70 37.77
C GLY A 448 23.82 42.61 38.69
N PRO A 449 24.65 41.89 39.48
CA PRO A 449 24.49 40.46 39.78
C PRO A 449 23.90 40.14 41.17
N ALA A 450 23.19 39.03 41.30
CA ALA A 450 22.95 38.37 42.60
C ALA A 450 22.51 36.91 42.42
N ASP A 451 23.22 36.01 43.11
CA ASP A 451 22.85 34.62 43.40
C ASP A 451 21.45 34.51 43.98
N LEU A 452 20.56 33.76 43.31
CA LEU A 452 19.43 33.06 43.94
C LEU A 452 19.10 31.82 43.08
N GLN A 453 19.37 30.61 43.61
CA GLN A 453 18.57 29.43 43.24
C GLN A 453 17.10 29.73 43.60
N PRO A 454 16.12 29.35 42.77
CA PRO A 454 15.25 28.26 43.22
C PRO A 454 14.57 27.41 42.12
N ASP A 455 14.03 26.29 42.61
CA ASP A 455 12.90 25.47 42.12
C ASP A 455 12.97 24.76 40.76
N LEU A 456 13.32 23.48 40.85
CA LEU A 456 13.02 22.43 39.88
C LEU A 456 11.49 22.27 39.74
N VAL A 457 10.90 23.06 38.84
CA VAL A 457 9.53 22.89 38.38
C VAL A 457 9.42 21.55 37.66
N SER A 458 8.55 20.70 38.23
CA SER A 458 7.84 19.57 37.61
C SER A 458 8.09 19.38 36.12
N LEU A 459 9.14 18.62 35.78
CA LEU A 459 9.30 18.09 34.44
C LEU A 459 8.33 16.91 34.31
N GLY A 460 7.18 17.18 33.68
CA GLY A 460 6.37 16.16 33.03
C GLY A 460 7.21 15.36 32.01
N PRO A 461 6.63 14.34 31.37
CA PRO A 461 7.38 13.40 30.53
C PRO A 461 8.25 14.18 29.55
N PHE A 462 9.58 14.00 29.64
CA PHE A 462 10.54 14.63 28.75
C PHE A 462 10.36 14.05 27.35
N VAL A 463 9.39 14.60 26.64
CA VAL A 463 9.30 14.51 25.20
C VAL A 463 10.40 15.42 24.71
N LEU A 464 11.40 14.85 24.02
CA LEU A 464 12.35 15.66 23.24
C LEU A 464 11.52 16.73 22.53
N PRO A 465 11.79 18.03 22.74
CA PRO A 465 11.07 19.06 22.02
C PRO A 465 11.11 18.65 20.56
N GLN A 466 9.93 18.55 19.94
CA GLN A 466 9.86 18.19 18.53
C GLN A 466 10.86 19.10 17.81
N PRO A 467 11.75 18.54 16.97
CA PRO A 467 12.72 19.36 16.26
C PRO A 467 11.94 20.52 15.65
N PRO A 468 12.45 21.76 15.74
CA PRO A 468 11.77 22.92 15.19
C PRO A 468 11.24 22.56 13.81
N PRO A 469 9.94 22.79 13.52
CA PRO A 469 9.40 22.46 12.23
C PRO A 469 10.32 23.09 11.18
N LEU A 470 10.78 22.28 10.23
CA LEU A 470 11.65 22.74 9.17
C LEU A 470 11.00 23.96 8.54
N THR A 471 11.75 25.05 8.43
CA THR A 471 11.26 26.20 7.70
C THR A 471 10.95 25.77 6.27
N GLU A 472 9.98 26.41 5.61
CA GLU A 472 9.62 26.07 4.23
C GLU A 472 10.84 26.10 3.28
N GLY A 473 11.78 27.02 3.56
CA GLY A 473 13.07 27.11 2.89
C GLY A 473 13.98 25.90 3.11
N GLU A 474 14.17 25.46 4.36
CA GLU A 474 14.98 24.28 4.71
C GLU A 474 14.37 22.99 4.19
N ALA A 475 13.04 22.84 4.29
CA ALA A 475 12.32 21.69 3.75
C ALA A 475 12.49 21.60 2.22
N THR A 476 12.43 22.74 1.53
CA THR A 476 12.67 22.82 0.08
C THR A 476 14.11 22.47 -0.29
N GLU A 477 15.10 22.92 0.49
CA GLU A 477 16.51 22.63 0.25
C GLU A 477 16.86 21.15 0.49
N ILE A 478 16.39 20.58 1.61
CA ILE A 478 16.54 19.15 1.93
C ILE A 478 15.81 18.31 0.87
N GLY A 479 14.61 18.72 0.47
CA GLY A 479 13.85 18.07 -0.59
C GLY A 479 14.61 18.07 -1.92
N ARG A 480 15.16 19.21 -2.35
CA ARG A 480 15.99 19.30 -3.57
C ARG A 480 17.24 18.43 -3.48
N SER A 481 17.92 18.41 -2.33
CA SER A 481 19.07 17.51 -2.10
C SER A 481 18.67 16.04 -2.18
N ALA A 482 17.51 15.66 -1.62
CA ALA A 482 16.98 14.31 -1.70
C ALA A 482 16.64 13.89 -3.13
N VAL A 483 15.99 14.78 -3.90
CA VAL A 483 15.72 14.58 -5.33
C VAL A 483 17.03 14.43 -6.11
N GLY A 484 18.03 15.28 -5.85
CA GLY A 484 19.36 15.20 -6.46
C GLY A 484 19.99 13.82 -6.26
N ARG A 485 19.97 13.30 -5.03
CA ARG A 485 20.46 11.93 -4.73
C ARG A 485 19.70 10.83 -5.49
N VAL A 486 18.39 10.99 -5.69
CA VAL A 486 17.58 10.04 -6.48
C VAL A 486 17.96 10.09 -7.96
N PHE A 487 18.25 11.27 -8.52
CA PHE A 487 18.77 11.41 -9.88
C PHE A 487 20.20 10.85 -10.02
N ASP A 488 21.09 11.07 -9.05
CA ASP A 488 22.43 10.48 -9.05
C ASP A 488 22.36 8.94 -9.07
N MET A 489 21.42 8.36 -8.33
CA MET A 489 21.13 6.93 -8.36
C MET A 489 20.58 6.46 -9.71
N LEU A 490 19.72 7.25 -10.37
CA LEU A 490 19.21 6.96 -11.71
C LEU A 490 20.35 6.93 -12.74
N VAL A 491 21.23 7.94 -12.71
CA VAL A 491 22.39 8.05 -13.61
C VAL A 491 23.38 6.91 -13.36
N SER A 492 23.71 6.64 -12.09
CA SER A 492 24.62 5.55 -11.69
C SER A 492 24.08 4.17 -12.07
N SER A 493 22.77 3.97 -12.00
CA SER A 493 22.10 2.73 -12.44
C SER A 493 22.07 2.56 -13.97
N GLY A 494 22.38 3.61 -14.74
CA GLY A 494 22.41 3.62 -16.20
C GLY A 494 23.75 3.22 -16.83
N VAL A 495 24.84 3.18 -16.05
CA VAL A 495 26.21 2.95 -16.56
C VAL A 495 26.60 1.47 -16.66
N ALA A 496 25.82 0.56 -16.06
CA ALA A 496 26.05 -0.88 -16.23
C ALA A 496 25.58 -1.34 -17.63
N PRO A 497 26.45 -1.88 -18.50
CA PRO A 497 26.01 -2.42 -19.77
C PRO A 497 25.07 -3.60 -19.53
N ASN A 498 23.80 -3.44 -19.95
CA ASN A 498 22.80 -4.50 -19.96
C ASN A 498 23.14 -5.56 -21.03
N THR A 499 24.18 -6.36 -20.81
CA THR A 499 24.42 -7.60 -21.54
C THR A 499 23.58 -8.71 -20.92
N GLY A 500 22.32 -8.81 -21.35
CA GLY A 500 21.47 -9.95 -20.96
C GLY A 500 19.98 -9.67 -20.92
N LYS A 501 19.39 -9.10 -21.98
CA LYS A 501 17.92 -9.05 -22.09
C LYS A 501 17.38 -10.42 -22.51
N GLY A 502 17.10 -11.29 -21.53
CA GLY A 502 16.23 -12.44 -21.68
C GLY A 502 14.79 -11.98 -21.91
N LYS A 503 14.09 -12.60 -22.88
CA LYS A 503 12.74 -12.26 -23.36
C LYS A 503 11.59 -12.41 -22.33
N SER A 504 11.86 -12.48 -21.03
CA SER A 504 10.85 -12.79 -19.99
C SER A 504 10.56 -11.69 -18.97
N GLN A 505 11.23 -10.54 -19.00
CA GLN A 505 10.77 -9.39 -18.20
C GLN A 505 9.60 -8.72 -18.91
N GLN A 506 8.38 -9.03 -18.47
CA GLN A 506 7.19 -8.27 -18.82
C GLN A 506 7.41 -6.80 -18.44
N ASN A 507 7.33 -5.91 -19.44
CA ASN A 507 7.22 -4.48 -19.22
C ASN A 507 5.87 -4.20 -18.54
N LEU A 508 5.82 -4.25 -17.21
CA LEU A 508 4.62 -4.02 -16.39
C LEU A 508 4.01 -2.61 -16.54
N GLY A 509 4.63 -1.74 -17.36
CA GLY A 509 4.12 -0.43 -17.74
C GLY A 509 3.69 0.41 -16.53
N PHE A 510 2.60 1.15 -16.68
CA PHE A 510 2.03 2.06 -15.69
C PHE A 510 1.67 1.39 -14.34
N SER A 511 1.40 0.07 -14.33
CA SER A 511 0.96 -0.69 -13.15
C SER A 511 2.10 -1.09 -12.21
N ARG A 512 3.34 -0.68 -12.51
CA ARG A 512 4.49 -1.00 -11.67
C ARG A 512 4.43 -0.27 -10.33
N LEU A 513 4.58 -1.04 -9.25
CA LEU A 513 4.70 -0.49 -7.90
C LEU A 513 6.05 0.25 -7.79
N ALA A 514 6.01 1.56 -7.54
CA ALA A 514 7.23 2.35 -7.34
C ALA A 514 7.99 1.81 -6.10
N GLY A 515 9.32 1.68 -6.22
CA GLY A 515 10.19 1.22 -5.13
C GLY A 515 10.29 -0.31 -4.92
N SER A 516 9.73 -1.16 -5.80
CA SER A 516 9.78 -2.62 -5.59
C SER A 516 11.05 -3.31 -6.09
N THR A 517 11.78 -2.71 -7.03
CA THR A 517 12.86 -3.38 -7.79
C THR A 517 14.16 -2.57 -7.87
N PHE A 518 14.20 -1.36 -7.33
CA PHE A 518 15.39 -0.47 -7.27
C PHE A 518 16.17 -0.32 -8.59
N ASP A 519 15.55 -0.62 -9.72
CA ASP A 519 16.12 -0.57 -11.05
C ASP A 519 15.81 0.78 -11.71
N ARG A 520 16.50 1.07 -12.82
CA ARG A 520 16.38 2.34 -13.55
C ARG A 520 14.92 2.74 -13.77
N ASP A 521 14.10 1.85 -14.28
CA ASP A 521 12.70 2.16 -14.63
C ASP A 521 11.83 2.42 -13.37
N ALA A 522 12.19 1.88 -12.20
CA ALA A 522 11.51 2.17 -10.93
C ALA A 522 11.87 3.57 -10.41
N TRP A 523 13.12 3.99 -10.55
CA TRP A 523 13.57 5.34 -10.21
C TRP A 523 12.93 6.39 -11.11
N VAL A 524 12.84 6.14 -12.42
CA VAL A 524 12.12 7.02 -13.34
C VAL A 524 10.63 7.11 -12.95
N THR A 525 9.98 5.98 -12.63
CA THR A 525 8.57 5.98 -12.20
C THR A 525 8.37 6.79 -10.92
N LEU A 526 9.29 6.65 -9.95
CA LEU A 526 9.25 7.42 -8.70
C LEU A 526 9.38 8.92 -8.95
N LEU A 527 10.38 9.34 -9.73
CA LEU A 527 10.61 10.75 -10.06
C LEU A 527 9.43 11.36 -10.81
N THR A 528 8.87 10.62 -11.76
CA THR A 528 7.69 11.05 -12.54
C THR A 528 6.46 11.24 -11.63
N ARG A 529 6.23 10.32 -10.69
CA ARG A 529 5.12 10.43 -9.72
C ARG A 529 5.37 11.50 -8.66
N LEU A 530 6.62 11.71 -8.25
CA LEU A 530 6.98 12.77 -7.32
C LEU A 530 6.77 14.16 -7.96
N ALA A 531 7.11 14.30 -9.24
CA ALA A 531 6.87 15.53 -10.00
C ALA A 531 5.37 15.85 -10.14
N THR A 532 4.55 14.84 -10.40
CA THR A 532 3.13 14.99 -10.76
C THR A 532 2.17 14.94 -9.57
N ARG A 533 2.36 14.01 -8.63
CA ARG A 533 1.39 13.70 -7.56
C ARG A 533 1.66 14.40 -6.24
N ALA A 534 2.92 14.71 -5.93
CA ALA A 534 3.26 15.42 -4.69
C ALA A 534 2.64 16.82 -4.57
N PRO A 535 2.53 17.63 -5.65
CA PRO A 535 1.87 18.94 -5.58
C PRO A 535 0.34 18.89 -5.72
N ALA A 536 -0.25 17.74 -6.08
CA ALA A 536 -1.66 17.63 -6.41
C ALA A 536 -2.54 17.94 -5.19
N GLY A 537 -3.23 19.09 -5.22
CA GLY A 537 -4.11 19.58 -4.14
C GLY A 537 -3.48 20.59 -3.19
N LEU A 538 -2.18 20.89 -3.30
CA LEU A 538 -1.48 21.91 -2.49
C LEU A 538 -1.25 23.24 -3.22
N GLU A 539 -1.45 23.27 -4.55
CA GLU A 539 -1.17 24.43 -5.40
C GLU A 539 -2.33 25.45 -5.48
N VAL A 540 -3.44 25.21 -4.77
CA VAL A 540 -4.69 25.99 -4.94
C VAL A 540 -4.67 27.35 -4.20
N ASP A 541 -3.79 27.54 -3.21
CA ASP A 541 -3.84 28.72 -2.32
C ASP A 541 -2.92 29.89 -2.70
N SER A 542 -2.21 29.83 -3.83
CA SER A 542 -1.20 30.87 -4.18
C SER A 542 -1.75 32.08 -4.95
N LYS A 543 -2.99 32.54 -4.69
CA LYS A 543 -3.55 33.75 -5.35
C LYS A 543 -3.38 35.06 -4.57
N THR A 544 -2.72 35.06 -3.42
CA THR A 544 -2.33 36.28 -2.71
C THR A 544 -0.82 36.33 -2.53
N ASP A 545 -0.14 36.87 -3.54
CA ASP A 545 0.92 37.88 -3.40
C ASP A 545 1.70 38.03 -4.70
N GLN A 546 1.45 39.15 -5.38
CA GLN A 546 2.38 39.70 -6.36
C GLN A 546 3.59 40.24 -5.60
N ASP A 547 4.55 39.36 -5.28
CA ASP A 547 5.91 39.84 -5.06
C ASP A 547 6.96 38.85 -5.58
N SER A 548 7.92 39.45 -6.29
CA SER A 548 8.86 38.80 -7.18
C SER A 548 10.06 38.19 -6.45
N SER A 549 9.92 37.05 -5.76
CA SER A 549 11.08 36.16 -5.47
C SER A 549 10.75 34.75 -4.96
N LYS A 550 9.56 34.17 -5.21
CA LYS A 550 9.27 32.80 -4.74
C LYS A 550 10.05 31.78 -5.58
N ARG A 551 10.94 31.02 -4.93
CA ARG A 551 11.72 29.93 -5.55
C ARG A 551 10.73 28.92 -6.16
N PRO A 552 11.03 28.33 -7.35
CA PRO A 552 10.08 27.43 -8.00
C PRO A 552 9.76 26.24 -7.07
N PRO A 553 8.51 25.78 -7.06
CA PRO A 553 8.10 24.64 -6.24
C PRO A 553 8.95 23.42 -6.58
N ILE A 554 9.12 22.52 -5.61
CA ILE A 554 9.99 21.35 -5.77
C ILE A 554 9.55 20.46 -6.95
N SER A 555 8.25 20.41 -7.22
CA SER A 555 7.63 19.74 -8.37
C SER A 555 8.22 20.25 -9.69
N ASP A 556 8.24 21.56 -9.91
CA ASP A 556 8.81 22.17 -11.10
C ASP A 556 10.32 21.99 -11.20
N SER A 557 11.03 22.00 -10.08
CA SER A 557 12.45 21.65 -10.06
C SER A 557 12.69 20.20 -10.52
N ILE A 558 11.82 19.26 -10.15
CA ILE A 558 11.90 17.87 -10.62
C ILE A 558 11.57 17.80 -12.10
N ARG A 559 10.53 18.49 -12.57
CA ARG A 559 10.14 18.55 -13.99
C ARG A 559 11.23 19.13 -14.87
N GLU A 560 11.90 20.20 -14.43
CA GLU A 560 13.08 20.78 -15.10
C GLU A 560 14.22 19.78 -15.22
N THR A 561 14.48 19.02 -14.14
CA THR A 561 15.54 18.01 -14.13
C THR A 561 15.19 16.82 -15.04
N LEU A 562 13.92 16.37 -15.05
CA LEU A 562 13.42 15.36 -15.97
C LEU A 562 13.52 15.83 -17.44
N TYR A 563 13.16 17.08 -17.71
CA TYR A 563 13.27 17.69 -19.03
C TYR A 563 14.71 17.68 -19.55
N ARG A 564 15.67 18.18 -18.75
CA ARG A 564 17.10 18.14 -19.12
C ARG A 564 17.60 16.71 -19.32
N TYR A 565 17.25 15.81 -18.41
CA TYR A 565 17.60 14.39 -18.50
C TYR A 565 17.06 13.76 -19.79
N ILE A 566 15.84 14.06 -20.22
CA ILE A 566 15.32 13.50 -21.49
C ILE A 566 16.06 14.09 -22.69
N LEU A 567 16.36 15.39 -22.69
CA LEU A 567 17.01 16.06 -23.83
C LEU A 567 18.46 15.67 -24.04
N GLU A 568 19.21 15.37 -22.98
CA GLU A 568 20.60 14.88 -23.09
C GLU A 568 20.74 13.66 -24.02
N ASP A 569 19.75 12.76 -24.02
CA ASP A 569 19.68 11.62 -24.93
C ASP A 569 18.22 11.27 -25.24
N PHE A 570 17.59 12.08 -26.09
CA PHE A 570 16.18 11.87 -26.46
C PHE A 570 15.96 10.48 -27.11
N ARG A 571 16.92 10.01 -27.93
CA ARG A 571 16.78 8.73 -28.66
C ARG A 571 16.75 7.53 -27.69
N GLY A 572 17.63 7.50 -26.70
CA GLY A 572 17.65 6.45 -25.68
C GLY A 572 16.60 6.63 -24.58
N ARG A 573 16.10 7.86 -24.36
CA ARG A 573 15.21 8.22 -23.25
C ARG A 573 13.78 8.55 -23.69
N VAL A 574 13.39 8.31 -24.94
CA VAL A 574 12.03 8.56 -25.46
C VAL A 574 10.93 7.90 -24.61
N ASN A 575 11.17 6.69 -24.11
CA ASN A 575 10.23 5.97 -23.24
C ASN A 575 9.97 6.72 -21.92
N VAL A 576 10.99 7.38 -21.38
CA VAL A 576 10.89 8.18 -20.15
C VAL A 576 10.01 9.40 -20.41
N GLY A 577 10.21 10.09 -21.53
CA GLY A 577 9.38 11.23 -21.93
C GLY A 577 7.92 10.85 -22.14
N ILE A 578 7.66 9.74 -22.85
CA ILE A 578 6.29 9.23 -23.06
C ILE A 578 5.63 8.89 -21.72
N MET A 579 6.33 8.18 -20.83
CA MET A 579 5.80 7.81 -19.51
C MET A 579 5.49 9.05 -18.68
N TRP A 580 6.37 10.05 -18.69
CA TRP A 580 6.16 11.30 -17.97
C TRP A 580 4.95 12.07 -18.48
N LEU A 581 4.84 12.26 -19.80
CA LEU A 581 3.71 12.96 -20.40
C LEU A 581 2.37 12.22 -20.16
N ASN A 582 2.36 10.89 -20.14
CA ASN A 582 1.17 10.12 -19.78
C ASN A 582 0.77 10.32 -18.31
N GLU A 583 1.73 10.41 -17.39
CA GLU A 583 1.45 10.68 -15.98
C GLU A 583 0.99 12.13 -15.76
N GLU A 584 1.60 13.13 -16.40
CA GLU A 584 1.16 14.54 -16.32
C GLU A 584 -0.28 14.69 -16.83
N TRP A 585 -0.60 14.12 -17.99
CA TRP A 585 -1.96 14.15 -18.52
C TRP A 585 -2.96 13.45 -17.60
N TYR A 586 -2.60 12.28 -17.06
CA TYR A 586 -3.45 11.56 -16.13
C TYR A 586 -3.72 12.39 -14.87
N ASN A 587 -2.67 13.04 -14.35
CA ASN A 587 -2.78 13.91 -13.19
C ASN A 587 -3.71 15.11 -13.46
N ASP A 588 -3.52 15.81 -14.59
CA ASP A 588 -4.38 16.91 -15.01
C ASP A 588 -5.87 16.47 -15.06
N ARG A 589 -6.15 15.29 -15.62
CA ARG A 589 -7.53 14.75 -15.69
C ARG A 589 -8.11 14.39 -14.33
N VAL A 590 -7.30 13.88 -13.41
CA VAL A 590 -7.73 13.59 -12.03
C VAL A 590 -8.02 14.88 -11.28
N GLN A 591 -7.16 15.89 -11.39
CA GLN A 591 -7.35 17.19 -10.74
C GLN A 591 -8.59 17.92 -11.27
N MET A 592 -8.81 17.91 -12.59
CA MET A 592 -10.04 18.46 -13.18
C MET A 592 -11.30 17.78 -12.63
N LYS A 593 -11.31 16.45 -12.52
CA LYS A 593 -12.47 15.71 -11.99
C LYS A 593 -12.71 15.98 -10.51
N PHE A 594 -11.63 16.02 -9.72
CA PHE A 594 -11.69 16.30 -8.29
C PHE A 594 -12.25 17.71 -8.05
N THR A 595 -11.71 18.71 -8.74
CA THR A 595 -12.19 20.10 -8.65
C THR A 595 -13.64 20.22 -9.12
N ALA A 596 -14.01 19.55 -10.22
CA ALA A 596 -15.40 19.53 -10.70
C ALA A 596 -16.38 18.89 -9.71
N SER A 597 -15.95 17.92 -8.91
CA SER A 597 -16.78 17.27 -7.87
C SER A 597 -16.96 18.10 -6.60
N GLN A 598 -16.11 19.11 -6.38
CA GLN A 598 -16.15 19.99 -5.20
C GLN A 598 -16.84 21.34 -5.46
N ARG A 599 -17.31 21.61 -6.68
CA ARG A 599 -17.97 22.88 -7.01
C ARG A 599 -19.32 23.04 -6.29
N ALA A 600 -19.46 24.08 -5.48
CA ALA A 600 -20.77 24.65 -5.14
C ALA A 600 -21.21 25.65 -6.23
N ALA A 601 -22.52 25.90 -6.34
CA ALA A 601 -23.10 26.76 -7.39
C ALA A 601 -22.68 28.25 -7.31
N GLU A 602 -21.95 28.64 -6.28
CA GLU A 602 -21.57 30.03 -5.98
C GLU A 602 -20.05 30.28 -6.01
N ASP A 603 -19.21 29.27 -6.28
CA ASP A 603 -17.75 29.44 -6.28
C ASP A 603 -17.23 29.94 -7.64
N GLU A 604 -16.45 31.03 -7.63
CA GLU A 604 -15.68 31.54 -8.78
C GLU A 604 -14.81 30.43 -9.40
N GLU A 605 -14.60 30.49 -10.73
CA GLU A 605 -13.79 29.53 -11.49
C GLU A 605 -12.38 29.36 -10.91
N SER A 606 -12.19 28.39 -10.01
CA SER A 606 -10.87 27.93 -9.57
C SER A 606 -10.17 27.27 -10.76
N SER A 607 -9.30 28.02 -11.44
CA SER A 607 -8.51 27.54 -12.57
C SER A 607 -7.48 26.51 -12.09
N VAL A 608 -7.72 25.23 -12.38
CA VAL A 608 -6.74 24.16 -12.14
C VAL A 608 -5.53 24.39 -13.07
N PRO A 609 -4.29 24.48 -12.54
CA PRO A 609 -3.10 24.60 -13.39
C PRO A 609 -2.88 23.30 -14.18
N LEU A 610 -2.90 23.41 -15.51
CA LEU A 610 -2.71 22.28 -16.43
C LEU A 610 -1.26 22.23 -16.91
N HIS A 611 -0.57 21.13 -16.65
CA HIS A 611 0.86 21.02 -16.89
C HIS A 611 1.18 20.28 -18.20
N TYR A 612 0.29 19.40 -18.65
CA TYR A 612 0.53 18.56 -19.82
C TYR A 612 0.86 19.36 -21.09
N ASP A 613 0.05 20.37 -21.41
CA ASP A 613 0.22 21.16 -22.65
C ASP A 613 1.53 21.96 -22.63
N GLN A 614 1.88 22.55 -21.48
CA GLN A 614 3.12 23.30 -21.30
C GLN A 614 4.34 22.40 -21.51
N TRP A 615 4.40 21.26 -20.82
CA TRP A 615 5.57 20.39 -20.84
C TRP A 615 5.68 19.57 -22.12
N SER A 616 4.57 19.18 -22.74
CA SER A 616 4.58 18.51 -24.06
C SER A 616 5.13 19.42 -25.15
N LEU A 617 4.70 20.68 -25.21
CA LEU A 617 5.23 21.67 -26.15
C LEU A 617 6.69 21.99 -25.89
N ARG A 618 7.06 22.17 -24.63
CA ARG A 618 8.46 22.45 -24.28
C ARG A 618 9.38 21.28 -24.60
N LEU A 619 8.93 20.04 -24.37
CA LEU A 619 9.69 18.85 -24.72
C LEU A 619 9.89 18.77 -26.23
N LEU A 620 8.81 18.96 -27.01
CA LEU A 620 8.87 19.06 -28.47
C LEU A 620 9.89 20.13 -28.91
N ASP A 621 9.76 21.36 -28.42
CA ASP A 621 10.67 22.45 -28.77
C ASP A 621 12.14 22.16 -28.45
N GLY A 622 12.37 21.39 -27.38
CA GLY A 622 13.70 20.98 -26.97
C GLY A 622 14.37 20.00 -27.93
N PHE A 623 13.65 18.98 -28.42
CA PHE A 623 14.26 17.94 -29.27
C PHE A 623 14.04 18.14 -30.77
N LEU A 624 13.02 18.88 -31.20
CA LEU A 624 12.70 19.10 -32.63
C LEU A 624 13.90 19.64 -33.44
N PRO A 625 14.72 20.59 -32.95
CA PRO A 625 15.90 21.06 -33.69
C PRO A 625 16.93 19.96 -33.98
N TYR A 626 17.03 18.95 -33.10
CA TYR A 626 18.03 17.88 -33.12
C TYR A 626 17.55 16.58 -33.80
N LEU A 627 16.33 16.58 -34.35
CA LEU A 627 15.82 15.47 -35.14
C LEU A 627 16.43 15.46 -36.54
N ASP A 628 16.84 14.29 -36.99
CA ASP A 628 17.31 14.03 -38.35
C ASP A 628 16.22 13.24 -39.11
N SER A 629 16.27 13.25 -40.44
CA SER A 629 15.42 12.47 -41.35
C SER A 629 15.30 10.98 -40.95
N ARG A 630 16.37 10.42 -40.36
CA ARG A 630 16.46 9.04 -39.88
C ARG A 630 15.61 8.74 -38.64
N ASP A 631 15.21 9.75 -37.88
CA ASP A 631 14.47 9.59 -36.62
C ASP A 631 12.95 9.47 -36.79
N THR A 632 12.46 9.41 -38.05
CA THR A 632 11.04 9.31 -38.39
C THR A 632 10.30 8.27 -37.53
N LYS A 633 10.90 7.08 -37.30
CA LYS A 633 10.28 6.03 -36.48
C LYS A 633 10.16 6.40 -35.01
N ILE A 634 11.18 7.01 -34.43
CA ILE A 634 11.20 7.42 -33.01
C ILE A 634 10.21 8.55 -32.80
N PHE A 635 10.16 9.50 -33.73
CA PHE A 635 9.25 10.63 -33.67
C PHE A 635 7.78 10.22 -33.85
N ILE A 636 7.48 9.34 -34.82
CA ILE A 636 6.14 8.74 -34.97
C ILE A 636 5.73 8.01 -33.68
N ARG A 637 6.66 7.25 -33.08
CA ARG A 637 6.40 6.52 -31.84
C ARG A 637 6.11 7.46 -30.67
N PHE A 638 6.86 8.55 -30.55
CA PHE A 638 6.61 9.58 -29.54
C PHE A 638 5.22 10.20 -29.72
N LEU A 639 4.91 10.72 -30.91
CA LEU A 639 3.62 11.35 -31.21
C LEU A 639 2.43 10.38 -31.11
N SER A 640 2.65 9.10 -31.37
CA SER A 640 1.60 8.10 -31.22
C SER A 640 1.39 7.73 -29.76
N GLU A 641 2.43 7.55 -28.95
CA GLU A 641 2.29 7.08 -27.57
C GLU A 641 1.97 8.19 -26.54
N ILE A 642 2.01 9.47 -26.91
CA ILE A 642 1.50 10.56 -26.06
C ILE A 642 -0.04 10.52 -25.98
N PRO A 643 -0.63 10.93 -24.83
CA PRO A 643 -2.06 10.75 -24.56
C PRO A 643 -2.96 11.66 -25.40
N GLU A 644 -2.60 12.93 -25.62
CA GLU A 644 -3.44 13.90 -26.32
C GLU A 644 -2.60 14.75 -27.30
N VAL A 645 -3.00 14.78 -28.56
CA VAL A 645 -2.37 15.63 -29.58
C VAL A 645 -3.23 16.88 -29.73
N THR A 646 -2.66 18.04 -29.40
CA THR A 646 -3.34 19.34 -29.47
C THR A 646 -2.93 20.12 -30.72
N ILE A 647 -3.71 21.15 -31.10
CA ILE A 647 -3.41 22.01 -32.25
C ILE A 647 -2.02 22.68 -32.15
N PRO A 648 -1.58 23.18 -30.98
CA PRO A 648 -0.21 23.68 -30.83
C PRO A 648 0.85 22.63 -31.17
N ILE A 649 0.65 21.36 -30.80
CA ILE A 649 1.56 20.26 -31.12
C ILE A 649 1.62 20.06 -32.64
N THR A 650 0.48 20.01 -33.33
CA THR A 650 0.47 19.82 -34.80
C THR A 650 1.12 20.98 -35.55
N LYS A 651 1.00 22.22 -35.04
CA LYS A 651 1.73 23.39 -35.57
C LYS A 651 3.25 23.26 -35.39
N ARG A 652 3.74 22.76 -34.25
CA ARG A 652 5.17 22.49 -34.06
C ARG A 652 5.67 21.39 -35.00
N VAL A 653 4.87 20.33 -35.20
CA VAL A 653 5.19 19.29 -36.17
C VAL A 653 5.25 19.86 -37.60
N ALA A 654 4.28 20.68 -38.00
CA ALA A 654 4.25 21.34 -39.30
C ALA A 654 5.47 22.26 -39.53
N SER A 655 6.01 22.86 -38.47
CA SER A 655 7.22 23.70 -38.56
C SER A 655 8.47 22.95 -39.03
N LEU A 656 8.50 21.61 -38.92
CA LEU A 656 9.58 20.79 -39.46
C LEU A 656 9.65 20.84 -40.99
N ALA A 657 8.55 21.15 -41.68
CA ALA A 657 8.52 21.28 -43.13
C ALA A 657 9.24 22.54 -43.64
N LYS A 658 9.70 23.43 -42.75
CA LYS A 658 10.59 24.55 -43.09
C LYS A 658 11.95 24.10 -43.60
N ASP A 659 12.39 22.91 -43.20
CA ASP A 659 13.63 22.30 -43.65
C ASP A 659 13.31 21.25 -44.74
N PRO A 660 13.82 21.44 -45.97
CA PRO A 660 13.71 20.49 -47.08
C PRO A 660 13.92 19.02 -46.72
N GLU A 661 14.93 18.74 -45.90
CA GLU A 661 15.32 17.37 -45.57
C GLU A 661 14.34 16.68 -44.60
N ARG A 662 13.53 17.48 -43.89
CA ARG A 662 12.62 17.02 -42.82
C ARG A 662 11.16 16.99 -43.27
N VAL A 663 10.85 17.44 -44.49
CA VAL A 663 9.50 17.43 -45.08
C VAL A 663 8.87 16.04 -45.04
N ASN A 664 9.62 15.00 -45.43
CA ASN A 664 9.10 13.63 -45.43
C ASN A 664 8.80 13.13 -44.00
N LEU A 665 9.68 13.45 -43.04
CA LEU A 665 9.48 13.12 -41.62
C LEU A 665 8.20 13.79 -41.09
N CYS A 666 7.98 15.07 -41.42
CA CYS A 666 6.76 15.81 -41.06
C CYS A 666 5.49 15.15 -41.64
N VAL A 667 5.45 14.94 -42.96
CA VAL A 667 4.28 14.40 -43.65
C VAL A 667 3.96 12.98 -43.21
N GLN A 668 4.97 12.10 -43.04
CA GLN A 668 4.77 10.74 -42.56
C GLN A 668 4.26 10.71 -41.11
N SER A 669 4.74 11.61 -40.26
CA SER A 669 4.29 11.70 -38.87
C SER A 669 2.84 12.13 -38.76
N LEU A 670 2.42 13.15 -39.53
CA LEU A 670 1.03 13.58 -39.59
C LEU A 670 0.12 12.52 -40.23
N LEU A 671 0.58 11.85 -41.29
CA LEU A 671 -0.15 10.74 -41.92
C LEU A 671 -0.42 9.60 -40.93
N TYR A 672 0.57 9.25 -40.10
CA TYR A 672 0.41 8.22 -39.09
C TYR A 672 -0.69 8.59 -38.07
N LEU A 673 -0.70 9.84 -37.60
CA LEU A 673 -1.73 10.34 -36.70
C LEU A 673 -3.13 10.32 -37.34
N ILE A 674 -3.25 10.70 -38.62
CA ILE A 674 -4.51 10.63 -39.38
C ILE A 674 -5.06 9.19 -39.43
N MET A 675 -4.19 8.20 -39.62
CA MET A 675 -4.58 6.80 -39.75
C MET A 675 -4.96 6.16 -38.40
N PHE A 676 -4.18 6.40 -37.34
CA PHE A 676 -4.24 5.63 -36.09
C PHE A 676 -4.75 6.41 -34.87
N ARG A 677 -5.01 7.72 -34.99
CA ARG A 677 -5.53 8.57 -33.91
C ARG A 677 -6.78 9.35 -34.40
N PRO A 678 -7.97 8.74 -34.43
CA PRO A 678 -9.20 9.39 -34.91
C PRO A 678 -9.49 10.78 -34.29
N PRO A 679 -9.28 11.02 -32.98
CA PRO A 679 -9.52 12.35 -32.38
C PRO A 679 -8.62 13.46 -32.94
N ALA A 680 -7.40 13.13 -33.36
CA ALA A 680 -6.43 14.09 -33.89
C ALA A 680 -6.49 14.22 -35.43
N ARG A 681 -7.41 13.50 -36.09
CA ARG A 681 -7.43 13.37 -37.56
C ARG A 681 -7.64 14.71 -38.26
N GLU A 682 -8.73 15.42 -37.94
CA GLU A 682 -9.06 16.68 -38.62
C GLU A 682 -7.98 17.76 -38.41
N MET A 683 -7.46 17.90 -37.19
CA MET A 683 -6.38 18.85 -36.92
C MET A 683 -5.07 18.51 -37.65
N CYS A 684 -4.77 17.23 -37.87
CA CYS A 684 -3.61 16.81 -38.65
C CYS A 684 -3.83 17.02 -40.15
N ILE A 685 -5.05 16.79 -40.66
CA ILE A 685 -5.40 17.09 -42.06
C ILE A 685 -5.24 18.58 -42.35
N ASN A 686 -5.77 19.44 -41.47
CA ASN A 686 -5.62 20.90 -41.59
C ASN A 686 -4.14 21.32 -41.55
N ALA A 687 -3.32 20.67 -40.70
CA ALA A 687 -1.88 20.93 -40.66
C ALA A 687 -1.15 20.49 -41.94
N ILE A 688 -1.56 19.37 -42.57
CA ILE A 688 -1.01 18.95 -43.88
C ILE A 688 -1.42 19.92 -44.99
N GLU A 689 -2.65 20.44 -44.97
CA GLU A 689 -3.12 21.45 -45.92
C GLU A 689 -2.33 22.75 -45.79
N ASP A 690 -2.08 23.22 -44.57
CA ASP A 690 -1.22 24.39 -44.28
C ASP A 690 0.22 24.16 -44.78
N VAL A 691 0.78 22.97 -44.55
CA VAL A 691 2.12 22.59 -45.07
C VAL A 691 2.14 22.56 -46.60
N TYR A 692 1.10 22.01 -47.24
CA TYR A 692 0.97 21.94 -48.71
C TYR A 692 0.92 23.32 -49.36
N GLN A 693 0.21 24.26 -48.73
CA GLN A 693 0.09 25.65 -49.20
C GLN A 693 1.38 26.44 -48.97
N THR A 694 2.06 26.20 -47.84
CA THR A 694 3.21 27.00 -47.40
C THR A 694 4.55 26.55 -48.00
N TYR A 695 4.78 25.24 -48.18
CA TYR A 695 6.09 24.71 -48.59
C TYR A 695 6.01 23.93 -49.90
N GLU A 696 6.66 24.43 -50.95
CA GLU A 696 6.59 23.84 -52.30
C GLU A 696 7.11 22.39 -52.37
N GLU A 697 8.18 22.11 -51.64
CA GLU A 697 8.82 20.79 -51.60
C GLU A 697 7.97 19.72 -50.91
N SER A 698 6.96 20.13 -50.13
CA SER A 698 6.01 19.23 -49.48
C SER A 698 4.90 18.76 -50.42
N ARG A 699 4.66 19.45 -51.54
CA ARG A 699 3.56 19.19 -52.48
C ARG A 699 3.49 17.74 -52.97
N PRO A 700 4.59 17.05 -53.35
CA PRO A 700 4.53 15.67 -53.83
C PRO A 700 4.12 14.65 -52.77
N ALA A 701 4.46 14.89 -51.50
CA ALA A 701 4.14 14.00 -50.39
C ALA A 701 2.77 14.31 -49.79
N ALA A 702 2.47 15.60 -49.57
CA ALA A 702 1.21 16.07 -48.99
C ALA A 702 0.02 15.88 -49.95
N SER A 703 0.19 16.07 -51.27
CA SER A 703 -0.89 15.86 -52.27
C SER A 703 -1.43 14.43 -52.26
N LYS A 704 -0.57 13.43 -52.09
CA LYS A 704 -0.98 12.01 -51.98
C LYS A 704 -1.87 11.76 -50.76
N VAL A 705 -1.60 12.47 -49.67
CA VAL A 705 -2.39 12.36 -48.43
C VAL A 705 -3.72 13.12 -48.57
N LEU A 706 -3.67 14.36 -49.07
CA LEU A 706 -4.87 15.19 -49.27
C LEU A 706 -5.82 14.60 -50.30
N ALA A 707 -5.33 14.02 -51.40
CA ALA A 707 -6.18 13.35 -52.39
C ALA A 707 -7.00 12.19 -51.79
N ARG A 708 -6.48 11.52 -50.76
CA ARG A 708 -7.15 10.40 -50.08
C ARG A 708 -8.10 10.85 -48.98
N TRP A 709 -7.79 11.91 -48.26
CA TRP A 709 -8.49 12.31 -47.03
C TRP A 709 -9.27 13.63 -47.13
N ARG A 710 -9.01 14.47 -48.14
CA ARG A 710 -9.79 15.66 -48.54
C ARG A 710 -9.74 15.87 -50.08
N PRO A 711 -10.50 15.07 -50.85
CA PRO A 711 -10.51 15.16 -52.31
C PRO A 711 -11.06 16.49 -52.88
N GLN A 712 -11.73 17.31 -52.07
CA GLN A 712 -12.34 18.57 -52.51
C GLN A 712 -11.35 19.76 -52.61
N SER A 713 -10.21 19.75 -51.92
CA SER A 713 -9.22 20.85 -51.97
C SER A 713 -8.22 20.76 -53.13
N ALA A 714 -8.11 19.61 -53.81
CA ALA A 714 -7.14 19.39 -54.90
C ALA A 714 -7.53 20.05 -56.25
N ALA A 715 -8.69 20.73 -56.32
CA ALA A 715 -9.20 21.39 -57.52
C ALA A 715 -8.70 22.84 -57.71
N ILE A 716 -7.94 23.39 -56.76
CA ILE A 716 -7.33 24.73 -56.91
C ILE A 716 -5.86 24.53 -57.30
N GLN A 717 -5.63 24.26 -58.59
CA GLN A 717 -4.31 24.40 -59.18
C GLN A 717 -3.92 25.89 -59.26
N PRO A 718 -2.65 26.26 -59.02
CA PRO A 718 -2.17 27.60 -59.25
C PRO A 718 -2.21 27.91 -60.76
N GLN A 719 -2.89 28.99 -61.16
CA GLN A 719 -2.74 29.55 -62.50
C GLN A 719 -1.28 29.97 -62.69
N PRO A 720 -0.58 29.50 -63.74
CA PRO A 720 0.74 30.01 -64.07
C PRO A 720 0.63 31.43 -64.66
N ASP A 721 1.55 32.29 -64.23
CA ASP A 721 1.81 33.63 -64.73
C ASP A 721 1.76 33.70 -66.28
N GLN A 722 0.86 34.52 -66.81
CA GLN A 722 0.92 34.93 -68.22
C GLN A 722 1.92 36.07 -68.39
N GLN A 723 3.12 35.72 -68.82
CA GLN A 723 4.05 36.64 -69.47
C GLN A 723 3.54 37.02 -70.88
N THR A 724 3.24 38.31 -71.04
CA THR A 724 3.50 39.18 -72.21
C THR A 724 3.49 38.61 -73.64
N LEU A 725 2.50 39.09 -74.41
CA LEU A 725 2.57 39.75 -75.74
C LEU A 725 3.06 39.00 -77.01
N VAL A 726 2.41 39.40 -78.13
CA VAL A 726 2.70 39.16 -79.57
C VAL A 726 2.07 37.85 -80.08
N THR A 727 1.08 37.77 -81.00
CA THR A 727 0.74 38.58 -82.18
C THR A 727 -0.72 38.36 -82.56
N ARG A 728 -1.39 39.40 -83.04
CA ARG A 728 -2.77 39.39 -83.55
C ARG A 728 -2.71 39.08 -85.06
N THR A 729 -3.26 37.95 -85.50
CA THR A 729 -3.59 37.71 -86.91
C THR A 729 -5.07 37.39 -87.06
N VAL A 730 -5.65 38.14 -87.99
CA VAL A 730 -7.05 38.31 -88.38
C VAL A 730 -7.74 37.00 -88.77
N GLY A 731 -8.96 36.78 -88.28
CA GLY A 731 -9.92 35.80 -88.78
C GLY A 731 -11.21 36.52 -89.22
N SER A 732 -11.54 36.36 -90.49
CA SER A 732 -12.71 36.87 -91.20
C SER A 732 -13.95 36.01 -90.96
N GLU A 733 -15.12 36.60 -91.25
CA GLU A 733 -16.42 35.95 -91.54
C GLU A 733 -17.13 35.30 -90.33
N ASN A 734 -18.37 35.65 -89.98
CA ASN A 734 -19.55 35.62 -90.83
C ASN A 734 -20.71 36.44 -90.23
N SER A 735 -21.37 37.25 -91.06
CA SER A 735 -22.74 37.68 -90.83
C SER A 735 -23.47 37.72 -92.17
N ALA A 736 -24.40 36.79 -92.37
CA ALA A 736 -25.36 36.80 -93.46
C ALA A 736 -26.79 36.69 -92.87
N PRO A 737 -27.81 37.24 -93.56
CA PRO A 737 -28.86 37.99 -92.89
C PRO A 737 -30.29 37.55 -93.25
N LEU A 738 -31.26 38.35 -92.75
CA LEU A 738 -32.65 38.55 -93.21
C LEU A 738 -33.66 37.46 -92.79
N ALA A 739 -34.68 37.73 -91.96
CA ALA A 739 -35.77 38.71 -91.98
C ALA A 739 -37.01 38.26 -92.79
N ASN A 740 -38.17 38.63 -92.21
CA ASN A 740 -39.57 38.40 -92.60
C ASN A 740 -40.10 36.99 -92.28
N GLY A 741 -41.23 36.78 -91.62
CA GLY A 741 -42.37 37.66 -91.37
C GLY A 741 -43.64 36.91 -91.76
N ALA A 742 -44.11 36.02 -90.89
CA ALA A 742 -45.47 35.48 -90.75
C ALA A 742 -45.47 34.48 -89.58
#